data_AF-A0A9D7T359-F1
#
_entry.id   AF-A0A9D7T359-F1
#
_cell.length_a   1.000
_cell.length_b   1.000
_cell.length_c   1.000
_cell.angle_alpha   90.00
_cell.angle_beta   90.00
_cell.angle_gamma   90.00
#
_symmetry.space_group_name_H-M   'P 1'
#
loop_
_entity.id
_entity.type
_entity.pdbx_description
1 polymer ?
#
loop_
_entity_poly.entity_id
_entity_poly.type
_entity_poly.pdbx_seq_one_letter_code
_entity_poly.pdbx_strand_id
1 'polypeptide(L)'
;MAADVFTWSGRAGDHQYNNPANWVDAVVPPNNGTATLVFGNAQDMAVTLPFAINVAQIQFQNTASAPYTFNTQFLTFITLSGGITSTTGGTQRIGDDITLNLTGSQNFNITSGTLELAGGIMGSGNIVKTGAGNLRLDTFSLFTGNTQVDNGSLIYANPLALPFSGTISASSTSYVGAENSNTLKSMLGYLDAATFRGAIGLGTAPGATTTTTYSDQIDVSNLTQYAGLGSTTSARLTGNIKVGANQDYRFSGGAGTLYVGTNLTNQGSGLLVNSLFGQPLTVVLQGSNSFGGNASVLNSVLVLDSQQAVTGGKILNIAGPGYAGATERFASSSTSSFLSLINATSPNAIAGFDSTNLAAPRTITEAIDLSVGGTRNDPYYLGTSSKVTLTGKLTPTVGDSLYLTAVKGGHLVVGSTLGNNIPGLVVGQANAFDPQGGIVEINGRNNYTGGTKILGGTLRVSNDAALGTGSVDVGTKSTLDLSTGTTLTNSFSLASGARLSGNGAVGTPGGAYFGSGAILSPGGANAIGRLTFNTGVTFGSGSVFEFNIGNLNGGPGTGWDLVNVNGLLNLAAFSNSPITLDLNSLSLTGAPGLLSGFDANQSYSWLFLSAGNIAGFSSDKFSFNTTDFANSLGNGNFFVTQSNTGLSLNFAPVPEPGTYLLFAVGLGVVAILELRRRKK
;
A
#
# COMPACT_ATOMS: atom_id res chain seq x y z
N MET A 1 4.33 -39.45 0.40
CA MET A 1 4.25 -39.21 -1.07
C MET A 1 3.91 -37.75 -1.25
N ALA A 2 4.57 -37.04 -2.16
CA ALA A 2 4.20 -35.66 -2.46
C ALA A 2 2.76 -35.64 -3.03
N ALA A 3 1.96 -34.67 -2.64
CA ALA A 3 0.61 -34.51 -3.17
C ALA A 3 0.67 -34.14 -4.66
N ASP A 4 -0.13 -34.82 -5.50
CA ASP A 4 -0.22 -34.49 -6.92
C ASP A 4 -0.88 -33.12 -7.10
N VAL A 5 -0.35 -32.30 -7.99
CA VAL A 5 -0.78 -30.92 -8.23
C VAL A 5 -1.72 -30.86 -9.42
N PHE A 6 -2.88 -30.23 -9.25
CA PHE A 6 -3.88 -30.04 -10.28
C PHE A 6 -4.21 -28.56 -10.43
N THR A 7 -4.07 -28.03 -11.64
CA THR A 7 -4.24 -26.59 -11.92
C THR A 7 -5.56 -26.33 -12.63
N TRP A 8 -6.35 -25.41 -12.08
CA TRP A 8 -7.57 -24.91 -12.70
C TRP A 8 -7.25 -24.05 -13.91
N SER A 9 -7.94 -24.33 -15.03
CA SER A 9 -7.82 -23.58 -16.28
C SER A 9 -9.09 -22.80 -16.64
N GLY A 10 -10.26 -23.25 -16.17
CA GLY A 10 -11.57 -22.63 -16.45
C GLY A 10 -11.96 -22.63 -17.94
N ARG A 11 -11.28 -23.42 -18.78
CA ARG A 11 -11.39 -23.35 -20.25
C ARG A 11 -12.77 -23.73 -20.80
N ALA A 12 -13.55 -24.53 -20.07
CA ALA A 12 -14.89 -24.89 -20.52
C ALA A 12 -15.90 -23.74 -20.30
N GLY A 13 -15.60 -22.79 -19.39
CA GLY A 13 -16.46 -21.65 -19.09
C GLY A 13 -17.79 -22.00 -18.42
N ASP A 14 -17.98 -23.23 -17.96
CA ASP A 14 -19.17 -23.69 -17.24
C ASP A 14 -19.00 -23.68 -15.70
N HIS A 15 -17.80 -23.27 -15.25
CA HIS A 15 -17.38 -23.15 -13.86
C HIS A 15 -17.34 -24.50 -13.11
N GLN A 16 -17.58 -25.64 -13.76
CA GLN A 16 -17.82 -26.91 -13.07
C GLN A 16 -16.51 -27.61 -12.65
N TYR A 17 -16.34 -27.87 -11.35
CA TYR A 17 -15.16 -28.57 -10.82
C TYR A 17 -14.98 -29.98 -11.41
N ASN A 18 -16.09 -30.69 -11.61
CA ASN A 18 -16.10 -32.07 -12.12
C ASN A 18 -15.97 -32.17 -13.64
N ASN A 19 -15.91 -31.05 -14.37
CA ASN A 19 -15.64 -31.07 -15.79
C ASN A 19 -14.11 -31.15 -16.02
N PRO A 20 -13.58 -32.27 -16.54
CA PRO A 20 -12.15 -32.40 -16.81
C PRO A 20 -11.61 -31.28 -17.70
N ALA A 21 -12.40 -30.74 -18.64
CA ALA A 21 -11.97 -29.65 -19.52
C ALA A 21 -11.60 -28.35 -18.78
N ASN A 22 -12.01 -28.18 -17.52
CA ASN A 22 -11.59 -27.05 -16.70
C ASN A 22 -10.25 -27.26 -16.00
N TRP A 23 -9.59 -28.40 -16.16
CA TRP A 23 -8.27 -28.69 -15.60
C TRP A 23 -7.21 -28.74 -16.70
N VAL A 24 -5.99 -28.25 -16.43
CA VAL A 24 -4.92 -28.13 -17.45
C VAL A 24 -4.63 -29.45 -18.18
N ASP A 25 -4.61 -30.57 -17.47
CA ASP A 25 -4.33 -31.90 -18.03
C ASP A 25 -5.60 -32.70 -18.39
N ALA A 26 -6.76 -32.06 -18.39
CA ALA A 26 -8.06 -32.71 -18.58
C ALA A 26 -8.35 -33.85 -17.57
N VAL A 27 -7.82 -33.74 -16.34
CA VAL A 27 -8.00 -34.72 -15.26
C VAL A 27 -8.66 -34.04 -14.06
N VAL A 28 -9.79 -34.60 -13.60
CA VAL A 28 -10.44 -34.16 -12.37
C VAL A 28 -9.60 -34.62 -11.17
N PRO A 29 -9.30 -33.73 -10.20
CA PRO A 29 -8.51 -34.12 -9.04
C PRO A 29 -9.18 -35.22 -8.21
N PRO A 30 -8.41 -36.18 -7.67
CA PRO A 30 -8.95 -37.27 -6.87
C PRO A 30 -9.51 -36.77 -5.52
N ASN A 31 -10.66 -37.33 -5.13
CA ASN A 31 -11.38 -36.99 -3.91
C ASN A 31 -10.97 -37.89 -2.72
N ASN A 32 -9.67 -37.97 -2.43
CA ASN A 32 -9.09 -38.93 -1.48
C ASN A 32 -8.07 -38.30 -0.52
N GLY A 33 -7.97 -36.96 -0.50
CA GLY A 33 -7.08 -36.20 0.37
C GLY A 33 -5.64 -36.06 -0.15
N THR A 34 -5.33 -36.52 -1.38
CA THR A 34 -3.96 -36.45 -1.92
C THR A 34 -3.73 -35.32 -2.92
N ALA A 35 -4.78 -34.63 -3.38
CA ALA A 35 -4.66 -33.60 -4.41
C ALA A 35 -4.34 -32.21 -3.85
N THR A 36 -3.40 -31.50 -4.45
CA THR A 36 -3.22 -30.05 -4.25
C THR A 36 -3.86 -29.31 -5.40
N LEU A 37 -4.81 -28.42 -5.10
CA LEU A 37 -5.52 -27.63 -6.11
C LEU A 37 -4.87 -26.26 -6.26
N VAL A 38 -4.52 -25.87 -7.48
CA VAL A 38 -3.89 -24.58 -7.79
C VAL A 38 -4.80 -23.75 -8.68
N PHE A 39 -5.12 -22.54 -8.21
CA PHE A 39 -6.00 -21.58 -8.85
C PHE A 39 -5.18 -20.35 -9.27
N GLY A 40 -4.66 -20.37 -10.51
CA GLY A 40 -3.86 -19.30 -11.11
C GLY A 40 -4.69 -18.33 -11.95
N ASN A 41 -4.07 -17.70 -12.95
CA ASN A 41 -4.76 -16.78 -13.88
C ASN A 41 -5.58 -17.53 -14.95
N ALA A 42 -6.68 -18.17 -14.53
CA ALA A 42 -7.58 -18.88 -15.43
C ALA A 42 -8.43 -17.93 -16.29
N GLN A 43 -9.06 -18.46 -17.34
CA GLN A 43 -10.03 -17.69 -18.14
C GLN A 43 -11.30 -17.36 -17.36
N ASP A 44 -11.65 -18.24 -16.43
CA ASP A 44 -12.80 -18.12 -15.55
C ASP A 44 -12.38 -18.40 -14.11
N MET A 45 -12.74 -17.46 -13.24
CA MET A 45 -12.38 -17.42 -11.82
C MET A 45 -13.55 -17.83 -10.91
N ALA A 46 -14.68 -18.26 -11.49
CA ALA A 46 -15.76 -18.87 -10.74
C ALA A 46 -15.58 -20.40 -10.70
N VAL A 47 -15.85 -21.01 -9.55
CA VAL A 47 -15.79 -22.48 -9.41
C VAL A 47 -17.04 -22.96 -8.70
N THR A 48 -17.76 -23.87 -9.34
CA THR A 48 -18.92 -24.58 -8.78
C THR A 48 -18.45 -25.95 -8.30
N LEU A 49 -18.48 -26.16 -6.99
CA LEU A 49 -18.01 -27.39 -6.35
C LEU A 49 -19.08 -28.50 -6.37
N PRO A 50 -18.67 -29.79 -6.38
CA PRO A 50 -19.59 -30.91 -6.17
C PRO A 50 -19.96 -31.03 -4.70
N PHE A 51 -20.87 -31.94 -4.34
CA PHE A 51 -21.36 -32.09 -2.95
C PHE A 51 -20.27 -32.30 -1.89
N ALA A 52 -19.14 -32.90 -2.25
CA ALA A 52 -18.02 -33.09 -1.33
C ALA A 52 -16.69 -33.17 -2.07
N ILE A 53 -15.68 -32.53 -1.51
CA ILE A 53 -14.28 -32.67 -1.90
C ILE A 53 -13.40 -32.93 -0.67
N ASN A 54 -12.38 -33.77 -0.86
CA ASN A 54 -11.40 -34.22 0.11
C ASN A 54 -10.06 -34.12 -0.61
N VAL A 55 -9.32 -33.07 -0.29
CA VAL A 55 -8.09 -32.68 -0.97
C VAL A 55 -7.03 -32.31 0.05
N ALA A 56 -5.77 -32.39 -0.35
CA ALA A 56 -4.67 -32.06 0.53
C ALA A 56 -4.66 -30.56 0.83
N GLN A 57 -4.73 -29.70 -0.19
CA GLN A 57 -4.58 -28.26 -0.05
C GLN A 57 -5.24 -27.50 -1.21
N ILE A 58 -5.66 -26.27 -0.94
CA ILE A 58 -6.09 -25.29 -1.97
C ILE A 58 -5.08 -24.14 -2.01
N GLN A 59 -4.67 -23.72 -3.19
CA GLN A 59 -3.70 -22.64 -3.40
C GLN A 59 -4.23 -21.60 -4.39
N PHE A 60 -4.37 -20.35 -3.96
CA PHE A 60 -4.68 -19.22 -4.83
C PHE A 60 -3.38 -18.51 -5.23
N GLN A 61 -3.14 -18.39 -6.54
CA GLN A 61 -1.93 -17.84 -7.16
C GLN A 61 -2.25 -16.86 -8.32
N ASN A 62 -3.51 -16.42 -8.44
CA ASN A 62 -3.96 -15.44 -9.43
C ASN A 62 -3.47 -13.99 -9.16
N THR A 63 -3.76 -13.08 -10.07
CA THR A 63 -3.55 -11.64 -9.89
C THR A 63 -4.58 -11.01 -8.97
N ALA A 64 -4.20 -9.92 -8.31
CA ALA A 64 -5.05 -9.23 -7.33
C ALA A 64 -6.35 -8.66 -7.89
N SER A 65 -6.39 -8.36 -9.19
CA SER A 65 -7.54 -7.77 -9.89
C SER A 65 -8.62 -8.79 -10.27
N ALA A 66 -8.33 -10.09 -10.18
CA ALA A 66 -9.24 -11.16 -10.61
C ALA A 66 -9.34 -12.27 -9.54
N PRO A 67 -10.01 -12.03 -8.39
CA PRO A 67 -10.15 -13.02 -7.34
C PRO A 67 -11.11 -14.16 -7.70
N TYR A 68 -10.87 -15.34 -7.13
CA TYR A 68 -11.77 -16.49 -7.24
C TYR A 68 -12.94 -16.39 -6.27
N THR A 69 -14.08 -16.92 -6.74
CA THR A 69 -15.25 -17.20 -5.90
C THR A 69 -15.68 -18.65 -6.08
N PHE A 70 -15.72 -19.40 -4.98
CA PHE A 70 -16.26 -20.75 -4.96
C PHE A 70 -17.72 -20.73 -4.54
N ASN A 71 -18.55 -21.33 -5.37
CA ASN A 71 -19.99 -21.48 -5.16
C ASN A 71 -20.37 -22.95 -5.34
N THR A 72 -21.66 -23.24 -5.15
CA THR A 72 -22.22 -24.57 -5.33
C THR A 72 -23.73 -24.46 -5.55
N GLN A 73 -24.34 -25.54 -6.05
CA GLN A 73 -25.79 -25.66 -6.18
C GLN A 73 -26.45 -26.30 -4.95
N PHE A 74 -25.66 -26.94 -4.08
CA PHE A 74 -26.10 -27.65 -2.89
C PHE A 74 -25.08 -27.49 -1.76
N LEU A 75 -25.49 -27.73 -0.52
CA LEU A 75 -24.55 -27.77 0.60
C LEU A 75 -23.36 -28.68 0.30
N THR A 76 -22.15 -28.13 0.35
CA THR A 76 -20.92 -28.79 -0.05
C THR A 76 -19.96 -28.92 1.12
N PHE A 77 -19.27 -30.05 1.24
CA PHE A 77 -18.24 -30.26 2.26
C PHE A 77 -16.83 -30.26 1.67
N ILE A 78 -15.93 -29.43 2.21
CA ILE A 78 -14.50 -29.47 1.91
C ILE A 78 -13.77 -30.07 3.11
N THR A 79 -13.14 -31.22 2.94
CA THR A 79 -12.19 -31.78 3.91
C THR A 79 -10.77 -31.48 3.45
N LEU A 80 -9.96 -30.90 4.35
CA LEU A 80 -8.57 -30.51 4.09
C LEU A 80 -7.60 -31.21 5.05
N SER A 81 -6.41 -31.56 4.56
CA SER A 81 -5.32 -32.06 5.41
C SER A 81 -4.13 -31.10 5.54
N GLY A 82 -4.03 -30.09 4.68
CA GLY A 82 -2.90 -29.16 4.57
C GLY A 82 -3.30 -27.68 4.45
N GLY A 83 -4.56 -27.36 4.70
CA GLY A 83 -5.09 -26.00 4.75
C GLY A 83 -5.20 -25.28 3.39
N ILE A 84 -5.07 -23.96 3.42
CA ILE A 84 -5.26 -23.08 2.26
C ILE A 84 -4.12 -22.06 2.19
N THR A 85 -3.54 -21.86 1.01
CA THR A 85 -2.59 -20.79 0.75
C THR A 85 -3.20 -19.77 -0.20
N SER A 86 -2.92 -18.49 0.02
CA SER A 86 -3.26 -17.41 -0.91
C SER A 86 -2.09 -16.46 -1.00
N THR A 87 -1.53 -16.31 -2.20
CA THR A 87 -0.39 -15.41 -2.47
C THR A 87 -0.78 -14.14 -3.22
N THR A 88 -2.07 -13.85 -3.31
CA THR A 88 -2.63 -12.86 -4.22
C THR A 88 -3.16 -11.66 -3.46
N GLY A 89 -3.14 -10.47 -4.05
CA GLY A 89 -4.00 -9.38 -3.56
C GLY A 89 -5.49 -9.68 -3.82
N GLY A 90 -6.40 -8.82 -3.39
CA GLY A 90 -7.85 -9.00 -3.56
C GLY A 90 -8.50 -9.96 -2.55
N THR A 91 -9.79 -10.24 -2.70
CA THR A 91 -10.57 -11.09 -1.77
C THR A 91 -10.97 -12.40 -2.44
N GLN A 92 -10.31 -13.49 -2.08
CA GLN A 92 -10.70 -14.86 -2.45
C GLN A 92 -11.88 -15.28 -1.58
N ARG A 93 -12.96 -15.85 -2.16
CA ARG A 93 -14.16 -16.21 -1.40
C ARG A 93 -14.52 -17.69 -1.51
N ILE A 94 -14.72 -18.34 -0.37
CA ILE A 94 -15.41 -19.63 -0.26
C ILE A 94 -16.84 -19.34 0.21
N GLY A 95 -17.80 -19.58 -0.69
CA GLY A 95 -19.19 -19.15 -0.56
C GLY A 95 -20.02 -19.82 0.54
N ASP A 96 -21.23 -19.29 0.72
CA ASP A 96 -22.10 -19.50 1.89
C ASP A 96 -22.58 -20.95 2.07
N ASP A 97 -22.78 -21.68 0.96
CA ASP A 97 -23.24 -23.08 0.97
C ASP A 97 -22.10 -24.11 1.07
N ILE A 98 -20.89 -23.68 1.46
CA ILE A 98 -19.70 -24.53 1.55
C ILE A 98 -19.23 -24.65 2.99
N THR A 99 -19.23 -25.86 3.54
CA THR A 99 -18.74 -26.16 4.89
C THR A 99 -17.33 -26.75 4.86
N LEU A 100 -16.38 -26.13 5.57
CA LEU A 100 -15.04 -26.68 5.79
C LEU A 100 -15.05 -27.63 6.99
N ASN A 101 -14.62 -28.87 6.78
CA ASN A 101 -14.46 -29.88 7.83
C ASN A 101 -12.97 -30.05 8.19
N LEU A 102 -12.61 -29.65 9.41
CA LEU A 102 -11.24 -29.63 9.90
C LEU A 102 -10.96 -30.88 10.76
N THR A 103 -10.33 -31.89 10.16
CA THR A 103 -10.01 -33.17 10.84
C THR A 103 -8.63 -33.19 11.50
N GLY A 104 -7.83 -32.12 11.30
CA GLY A 104 -6.50 -31.91 11.86
C GLY A 104 -6.12 -30.42 11.79
N SER A 105 -4.92 -30.08 12.26
CA SER A 105 -4.45 -28.68 12.22
C SER A 105 -4.31 -28.18 10.78
N GLN A 106 -4.99 -27.08 10.45
CA GLN A 106 -4.99 -26.47 9.13
C GLN A 106 -4.19 -25.17 9.14
N ASN A 107 -3.25 -25.03 8.21
CA ASN A 107 -2.54 -23.77 8.01
C ASN A 107 -3.25 -22.93 6.94
N PHE A 108 -3.70 -21.76 7.32
CA PHE A 108 -4.20 -20.73 6.42
C PHE A 108 -3.08 -19.70 6.21
N ASN A 109 -2.29 -19.86 5.15
CA ASN A 109 -1.19 -18.95 4.83
C ASN A 109 -1.62 -17.94 3.77
N ILE A 110 -1.97 -16.73 4.20
CA ILE A 110 -2.43 -15.65 3.33
C ILE A 110 -1.36 -14.57 3.33
N THR A 111 -0.59 -14.44 2.26
CA THR A 111 0.55 -13.50 2.23
C THR A 111 0.12 -12.07 1.96
N SER A 112 -0.97 -11.88 1.21
CA SER A 112 -1.59 -10.59 0.92
C SER A 112 -3.09 -10.76 0.66
N GLY A 113 -3.84 -9.66 0.52
CA GLY A 113 -5.27 -9.72 0.27
C GLY A 113 -6.08 -10.32 1.43
N THR A 114 -7.23 -10.89 1.10
CA THR A 114 -8.16 -11.52 2.04
C THR A 114 -8.59 -12.88 1.51
N LEU A 115 -8.63 -13.88 2.38
CA LEU A 115 -9.42 -15.10 2.19
C LEU A 115 -10.66 -14.99 3.06
N GLU A 116 -11.82 -15.04 2.44
CA GLU A 116 -13.13 -15.00 3.09
C GLU A 116 -13.77 -16.38 3.09
N LEU A 117 -14.14 -16.85 4.27
CA LEU A 117 -14.93 -18.07 4.47
C LEU A 117 -16.33 -17.66 4.91
N ALA A 118 -17.29 -17.77 3.98
CA ALA A 118 -18.67 -17.38 4.22
C ALA A 118 -19.58 -18.56 4.62
N GLY A 119 -19.30 -19.76 4.12
CA GLY A 119 -20.01 -20.97 4.56
C GLY A 119 -19.41 -21.59 5.82
N GLY A 120 -20.01 -22.68 6.31
CA GLY A 120 -19.76 -23.25 7.64
C GLY A 120 -18.32 -23.71 7.95
N ILE A 121 -17.95 -23.78 9.23
CA ILE A 121 -16.73 -24.46 9.68
C ILE A 121 -17.07 -25.48 10.77
N MET A 122 -16.55 -26.70 10.67
CA MET A 122 -16.77 -27.76 11.64
C MET A 122 -15.52 -28.61 11.89
N GLY A 123 -15.57 -29.47 12.90
CA GLY A 123 -14.50 -30.41 13.24
C GLY A 123 -13.64 -29.95 14.41
N SER A 124 -12.68 -30.80 14.78
CA SER A 124 -11.85 -30.64 15.98
C SER A 124 -10.39 -30.28 15.68
N GLY A 125 -10.03 -30.11 14.42
CA GLY A 125 -8.70 -29.64 14.01
C GLY A 125 -8.39 -28.26 14.57
N ASN A 126 -7.14 -27.78 14.47
CA ASN A 126 -6.81 -26.40 14.83
C ASN A 126 -6.79 -25.50 13.59
N ILE A 127 -6.99 -24.21 13.76
CA ILE A 127 -6.72 -23.19 12.72
C ILE A 127 -5.40 -22.50 13.07
N VAL A 128 -4.46 -22.49 12.14
CA VAL A 128 -3.21 -21.73 12.25
C VAL A 128 -3.18 -20.69 11.12
N LYS A 129 -3.26 -19.41 11.45
CA LYS A 129 -3.23 -18.31 10.49
C LYS A 129 -1.81 -17.74 10.38
N THR A 130 -1.23 -17.82 9.19
CA THR A 130 0.10 -17.30 8.85
C THR A 130 0.03 -16.33 7.66
N GLY A 131 1.13 -15.65 7.35
CA GLY A 131 1.21 -14.63 6.29
C GLY A 131 0.57 -13.29 6.67
N ALA A 132 0.95 -12.21 5.99
CA ALA A 132 0.58 -10.84 6.37
C ALA A 132 -0.85 -10.42 5.98
N GLY A 133 -1.52 -11.17 5.10
CA GLY A 133 -2.89 -10.88 4.68
C GLY A 133 -3.96 -11.34 5.67
N ASN A 134 -5.23 -11.26 5.26
CA ASN A 134 -6.38 -11.38 6.15
C ASN A 134 -7.13 -12.70 5.94
N LEU A 135 -7.55 -13.33 7.04
CA LEU A 135 -8.59 -14.37 7.04
C LEU A 135 -9.86 -13.75 7.62
N ARG A 136 -10.94 -13.70 6.85
CA ARG A 136 -12.25 -13.22 7.30
C ARG A 136 -13.19 -14.43 7.44
N LEU A 137 -13.78 -14.58 8.63
CA LEU A 137 -14.75 -15.61 8.95
C LEU A 137 -16.12 -14.95 9.07
N ASP A 138 -16.96 -15.16 8.06
CA ASP A 138 -18.34 -14.69 8.01
C ASP A 138 -19.30 -15.86 7.88
N THR A 139 -19.19 -16.73 8.87
CA THR A 139 -19.63 -18.11 8.82
C THR A 139 -20.47 -18.46 10.06
N PHE A 140 -21.10 -19.63 10.05
CA PHE A 140 -21.48 -20.34 11.26
C PHE A 140 -20.41 -21.39 11.60
N SER A 141 -20.03 -21.46 12.86
CA SER A 141 -18.95 -22.33 13.33
C SER A 141 -19.47 -23.35 14.34
N LEU A 142 -19.27 -24.63 14.03
CA LEU A 142 -19.37 -25.78 14.94
C LEU A 142 -17.97 -26.33 15.27
N PHE A 143 -16.94 -25.54 15.00
CA PHE A 143 -15.54 -25.88 15.19
C PHE A 143 -15.17 -25.87 16.68
N THR A 144 -14.48 -26.91 17.15
CA THR A 144 -14.18 -27.08 18.58
C THR A 144 -12.69 -26.99 18.93
N GLY A 145 -11.82 -26.84 17.93
CA GLY A 145 -10.37 -26.78 18.14
C GLY A 145 -9.85 -25.40 18.51
N ASN A 146 -8.54 -25.28 18.66
CA ASN A 146 -7.90 -24.00 18.98
C ASN A 146 -7.60 -23.19 17.71
N THR A 147 -7.55 -21.87 17.86
CA THR A 147 -7.14 -20.94 16.81
C THR A 147 -5.85 -20.25 17.21
N GLN A 148 -4.82 -20.31 16.36
CA GLN A 148 -3.55 -19.62 16.54
C GLN A 148 -3.34 -18.65 15.39
N VAL A 149 -3.09 -17.38 15.71
CA VAL A 149 -2.76 -16.35 14.72
C VAL A 149 -1.30 -15.95 14.89
N ASP A 150 -0.47 -16.33 13.93
CA ASP A 150 0.97 -16.09 13.96
C ASP A 150 1.36 -14.81 13.21
N ASN A 151 0.63 -14.47 12.14
CA ASN A 151 0.81 -13.21 11.43
C ASN A 151 -0.46 -12.77 10.68
N GLY A 152 -0.51 -11.47 10.36
CA GLY A 152 -1.63 -10.86 9.66
C GLY A 152 -2.90 -10.77 10.52
N SER A 153 -4.06 -10.77 9.87
CA SER A 153 -5.34 -10.57 10.55
C SER A 153 -6.23 -11.80 10.47
N LEU A 154 -6.92 -12.09 11.57
CA LEU A 154 -8.13 -12.92 11.62
C LEU A 154 -9.31 -12.04 12.02
N ILE A 155 -10.37 -12.01 11.23
CA ILE A 155 -11.53 -11.14 11.44
C ILE A 155 -12.79 -12.00 11.55
N TYR A 156 -13.51 -11.89 12.67
CA TYR A 156 -14.82 -12.47 12.86
C TYR A 156 -15.90 -11.45 12.53
N ALA A 157 -16.72 -11.74 11.52
CA ALA A 157 -17.78 -10.84 11.08
C ALA A 157 -18.96 -10.80 12.06
N ASN A 158 -19.28 -11.95 12.66
CA ASN A 158 -20.44 -12.15 13.52
C ASN A 158 -20.13 -13.13 14.68
N PRO A 159 -20.92 -13.17 15.76
CA PRO A 159 -20.65 -14.05 16.90
C PRO A 159 -20.71 -15.54 16.57
N LEU A 160 -21.48 -15.95 15.56
CA LEU A 160 -21.60 -17.36 15.14
C LEU A 160 -20.34 -17.85 14.42
N ALA A 161 -19.48 -16.95 13.96
CA ALA A 161 -18.20 -17.30 13.35
C ALA A 161 -17.14 -17.70 14.39
N LEU A 162 -17.36 -17.40 15.68
CA LEU A 162 -16.44 -17.77 16.75
C LEU A 162 -16.41 -19.30 16.95
N PRO A 163 -15.30 -19.89 17.43
CA PRO A 163 -15.25 -21.30 17.79
C PRO A 163 -16.39 -21.69 18.74
N PHE A 164 -16.95 -22.88 18.59
CA PHE A 164 -17.90 -23.44 19.56
C PHE A 164 -17.22 -23.74 20.90
N SER A 165 -15.94 -24.14 20.86
CA SER A 165 -15.05 -24.29 22.01
C SER A 165 -13.60 -24.09 21.60
N GLY A 166 -12.67 -24.12 22.56
CA GLY A 166 -11.24 -23.88 22.34
C GLY A 166 -10.84 -22.45 22.68
N THR A 167 -9.57 -22.13 22.48
CA THR A 167 -9.02 -20.78 22.73
C THR A 167 -8.42 -20.16 21.47
N ILE A 168 -8.30 -18.83 21.50
CA ILE A 168 -7.66 -18.03 20.46
C ILE A 168 -6.36 -17.46 21.02
N SER A 169 -5.23 -17.84 20.44
CA SER A 169 -3.92 -17.28 20.72
C SER A 169 -3.43 -16.40 19.56
N ALA A 170 -2.57 -15.43 19.87
CA ALA A 170 -2.06 -14.50 18.87
C ALA A 170 -0.62 -14.09 19.19
N SER A 171 0.24 -14.13 18.18
CA SER A 171 1.59 -13.59 18.22
C SER A 171 1.59 -12.05 18.23
N SER A 172 2.71 -11.42 18.60
CA SER A 172 2.76 -9.97 18.80
C SER A 172 2.54 -9.13 17.54
N THR A 173 2.71 -9.71 16.34
CA THR A 173 2.46 -9.06 15.04
C THR A 173 1.06 -9.34 14.50
N SER A 174 0.23 -10.07 15.24
CA SER A 174 -1.07 -10.55 14.77
C SER A 174 -2.22 -9.68 15.24
N TYR A 175 -3.31 -9.70 14.48
CA TYR A 175 -4.55 -9.00 14.76
C TYR A 175 -5.71 -10.00 14.79
N VAL A 176 -6.50 -10.00 15.87
CA VAL A 176 -7.73 -10.79 15.99
C VAL A 176 -8.88 -9.84 16.24
N GLY A 177 -9.71 -9.63 15.21
CA GLY A 177 -10.72 -8.58 15.21
C GLY A 177 -12.15 -9.06 15.11
N ALA A 178 -13.04 -8.18 15.55
CA ALA A 178 -14.48 -8.31 15.44
C ALA A 178 -15.03 -7.13 14.61
N GLU A 179 -15.98 -7.38 13.71
CA GLU A 179 -16.57 -6.32 12.88
C GLU A 179 -17.70 -5.54 13.56
N ASN A 180 -18.16 -6.00 14.73
CA ASN A 180 -19.19 -5.34 15.53
C ASN A 180 -19.02 -5.59 17.04
N SER A 181 -19.74 -4.80 17.85
CA SER A 181 -19.66 -4.82 19.32
C SER A 181 -20.09 -6.15 19.95
N ASN A 182 -21.13 -6.81 19.42
CA ASN A 182 -21.61 -8.09 19.92
C ASN A 182 -20.58 -9.21 19.68
N THR A 183 -19.95 -9.21 18.52
CA THR A 183 -18.87 -10.14 18.19
C THR A 183 -17.68 -9.90 19.11
N LEU A 184 -17.24 -8.65 19.30
CA LEU A 184 -16.12 -8.34 20.20
C LEU A 184 -16.39 -8.83 21.62
N LYS A 185 -17.57 -8.53 22.16
CA LYS A 185 -17.98 -8.95 23.50
C LYS A 185 -17.87 -10.47 23.68
N SER A 186 -18.33 -11.22 22.68
CA SER A 186 -18.26 -12.68 22.69
C SER A 186 -16.83 -13.18 22.53
N MET A 187 -16.06 -12.57 21.63
CA MET A 187 -14.68 -12.94 21.31
C MET A 187 -13.73 -12.81 22.49
N LEU A 188 -13.91 -11.79 23.35
CA LEU A 188 -13.06 -11.59 24.53
C LEU A 188 -13.01 -12.84 25.45
N GLY A 189 -14.09 -13.63 25.50
CA GLY A 189 -14.16 -14.86 26.29
C GLY A 189 -13.35 -16.03 25.73
N TYR A 190 -12.93 -15.97 24.47
CA TYR A 190 -12.14 -17.01 23.80
C TYR A 190 -10.64 -16.72 23.79
N LEU A 191 -10.22 -15.50 24.15
CA LEU A 191 -8.80 -15.13 24.10
C LEU A 191 -8.00 -15.87 25.18
N ASP A 192 -6.90 -16.50 24.76
CA ASP A 192 -6.02 -17.24 25.66
C ASP A 192 -5.20 -16.28 26.54
N ALA A 193 -5.48 -16.28 27.84
CA ALA A 193 -4.86 -15.36 28.79
C ALA A 193 -3.33 -15.48 28.89
N ALA A 194 -2.75 -16.66 28.61
CA ALA A 194 -1.32 -16.91 28.76
C ALA A 194 -0.53 -16.62 27.47
N THR A 195 -1.16 -16.79 26.31
CA THR A 195 -0.47 -16.79 25.01
C THR A 195 -0.91 -15.68 24.07
N PHE A 196 -2.01 -14.97 24.35
CA PHE A 196 -2.43 -13.84 23.53
C PHE A 196 -1.51 -12.62 23.74
N ARG A 197 -0.80 -12.23 22.68
CA ARG A 197 0.17 -11.12 22.65
C ARG A 197 -0.08 -10.12 21.51
N GLY A 198 -1.09 -10.37 20.68
CA GLY A 198 -1.42 -9.56 19.51
C GLY A 198 -2.37 -8.38 19.82
N ALA A 199 -2.92 -7.83 18.75
CA ALA A 199 -3.94 -6.79 18.81
C ALA A 199 -5.35 -7.40 18.85
N ILE A 200 -6.17 -6.93 19.79
CA ILE A 200 -7.61 -7.15 19.85
C ILE A 200 -8.26 -6.10 18.97
N GLY A 201 -8.92 -6.57 17.92
CA GLY A 201 -9.39 -5.75 16.85
C GLY A 201 -10.81 -5.25 17.00
N LEU A 202 -10.96 -3.94 16.95
CA LEU A 202 -12.23 -3.25 16.80
C LEU A 202 -12.37 -2.86 15.33
N GLY A 203 -13.22 -3.57 14.61
CA GLY A 203 -13.46 -3.36 13.18
C GLY A 203 -14.75 -2.61 12.91
N THR A 204 -14.88 -2.17 11.66
CA THR A 204 -16.13 -1.79 11.01
C THR A 204 -16.30 -2.70 9.81
N ALA A 205 -17.49 -3.28 9.66
CA ALA A 205 -17.77 -4.21 8.58
C ALA A 205 -17.47 -3.61 7.18
N PRO A 206 -16.99 -4.41 6.23
CA PRO A 206 -16.81 -3.96 4.84
C PRO A 206 -18.07 -3.32 4.27
N GLY A 207 -17.92 -2.18 3.58
CA GLY A 207 -19.04 -1.46 2.96
C GLY A 207 -19.88 -0.60 3.91
N ALA A 208 -19.62 -0.60 5.22
CA ALA A 208 -20.33 0.28 6.15
C ALA A 208 -20.02 1.76 5.87
N THR A 209 -21.05 2.60 5.93
CA THR A 209 -20.95 4.05 5.67
C THR A 209 -20.59 4.86 6.92
N THR A 210 -20.63 4.24 8.09
CA THR A 210 -20.32 4.88 9.38
C THR A 210 -19.40 4.01 10.22
N THR A 211 -18.51 4.65 10.97
CA THR A 211 -17.64 3.99 11.95
C THR A 211 -18.44 3.29 13.04
N THR A 212 -18.12 2.02 13.29
CA THR A 212 -18.73 1.21 14.36
C THR A 212 -18.33 1.74 15.73
N THR A 213 -19.31 1.86 16.62
CA THR A 213 -19.11 2.31 18.00
C THR A 213 -19.18 1.15 18.98
N TYR A 214 -18.18 1.06 19.85
CA TYR A 214 -18.03 0.09 20.93
C TYR A 214 -18.25 0.79 22.27
N SER A 215 -19.43 0.57 22.86
CA SER A 215 -19.88 1.23 24.10
C SER A 215 -19.80 0.37 25.35
N ASP A 216 -19.71 -0.94 25.19
CA ASP A 216 -19.55 -1.87 26.30
C ASP A 216 -18.14 -1.75 26.91
N GLN A 217 -18.01 -2.06 28.21
CA GLN A 217 -16.70 -2.14 28.85
C GLN A 217 -15.86 -3.25 28.19
N ILE A 218 -14.64 -2.91 27.79
CA ILE A 218 -13.64 -3.86 27.32
C ILE A 218 -12.74 -4.22 28.50
N ASP A 219 -12.84 -5.46 28.99
CA ASP A 219 -12.01 -5.97 30.07
C ASP A 219 -10.85 -6.81 29.53
N VAL A 220 -9.64 -6.29 29.66
CA VAL A 220 -8.40 -6.97 29.27
C VAL A 220 -7.54 -7.31 30.49
N SER A 221 -8.06 -7.17 31.72
CA SER A 221 -7.24 -7.32 32.93
C SER A 221 -6.68 -8.71 33.15
N ASN A 222 -7.27 -9.73 32.51
CA ASN A 222 -6.84 -11.12 32.61
C ASN A 222 -5.83 -11.53 31.52
N LEU A 223 -5.57 -10.68 30.53
CA LEU A 223 -4.65 -10.98 29.44
C LEU A 223 -3.21 -10.64 29.82
N THR A 224 -2.27 -11.21 29.07
CA THR A 224 -0.87 -10.80 29.18
C THR A 224 -0.75 -9.30 28.96
N GLN A 225 0.25 -8.68 29.59
CA GLN A 225 0.50 -7.26 29.40
C GLN A 225 0.67 -6.90 27.93
N TYR A 226 1.05 -7.81 27.04
CA TYR A 226 1.36 -7.53 25.63
C TYR A 226 0.13 -7.30 24.75
N ALA A 227 -1.06 -7.71 25.21
CA ALA A 227 -2.30 -7.48 24.47
C ALA A 227 -2.60 -5.98 24.35
N GLY A 228 -3.00 -5.53 23.16
CA GLY A 228 -3.41 -4.14 22.92
C GLY A 228 -4.68 -4.06 22.08
N LEU A 229 -5.33 -2.90 22.08
CA LEU A 229 -6.52 -2.63 21.28
C LEU A 229 -6.13 -1.97 19.95
N GLY A 230 -6.73 -2.39 18.85
CA GLY A 230 -6.41 -1.88 17.52
C GLY A 230 -7.60 -1.84 16.57
N SER A 231 -7.37 -1.31 15.37
CA SER A 231 -8.37 -1.28 14.30
C SER A 231 -7.69 -1.48 12.96
N THR A 232 -8.24 -2.35 12.10
CA THR A 232 -7.85 -2.46 10.69
C THR A 232 -8.60 -1.52 9.76
N THR A 233 -9.60 -0.82 10.29
CA THR A 233 -10.52 0.01 9.53
C THR A 233 -10.65 1.36 10.25
N SER A 234 -11.85 1.69 10.71
CA SER A 234 -12.14 2.80 11.61
C SER A 234 -13.01 2.25 12.73
N ALA A 235 -12.74 2.62 13.97
CA ALA A 235 -13.60 2.24 15.10
C ALA A 235 -13.67 3.36 16.14
N ARG A 236 -14.79 3.46 16.84
CA ARG A 236 -14.97 4.41 17.94
C ARG A 236 -15.20 3.66 19.25
N LEU A 237 -14.34 3.88 20.23
CA LEU A 237 -14.44 3.32 21.56
C LEU A 237 -14.99 4.36 22.53
N THR A 238 -16.13 4.06 23.14
CA THR A 238 -16.79 4.93 24.15
C THR A 238 -16.99 4.22 25.48
N GLY A 239 -16.96 2.88 25.49
CA GLY A 239 -16.95 2.09 26.71
C GLY A 239 -15.60 2.14 27.43
N ASN A 240 -15.65 1.97 28.75
CA ASN A 240 -14.46 1.94 29.60
C ASN A 240 -13.52 0.79 29.22
N ILE A 241 -12.22 0.99 29.38
CA ILE A 241 -11.22 -0.09 29.30
C ILE A 241 -10.79 -0.45 30.71
N LYS A 242 -10.92 -1.72 31.08
CA LYS A 242 -10.39 -2.25 32.33
C LYS A 242 -9.08 -2.99 32.06
N VAL A 243 -8.01 -2.51 32.68
CA VAL A 243 -6.65 -3.08 32.62
C VAL A 243 -6.25 -3.69 33.96
N GLY A 244 -5.28 -4.60 33.96
CA GLY A 244 -4.74 -5.18 35.19
C GLY A 244 -3.98 -4.15 36.05
N ALA A 245 -3.73 -4.48 37.31
CA ALA A 245 -2.92 -3.64 38.19
C ALA A 245 -1.51 -3.45 37.58
N ASN A 246 -1.06 -2.19 37.44
CA ASN A 246 0.22 -1.81 36.84
C ASN A 246 0.39 -2.21 35.35
N GLN A 247 -0.70 -2.51 34.64
CA GLN A 247 -0.67 -2.67 33.19
C GLN A 247 -1.01 -1.33 32.52
N ASP A 248 -0.28 -0.97 31.46
CA ASP A 248 -0.58 0.21 30.66
C ASP A 248 -1.86 0.00 29.84
N TYR A 249 -2.53 1.10 29.49
CA TYR A 249 -3.45 1.10 28.37
C TYR A 249 -2.65 0.89 27.09
N ARG A 250 -2.87 -0.23 26.39
CA ARG A 250 -2.12 -0.56 25.18
C ARG A 250 -2.99 -0.48 23.95
N PHE A 251 -2.48 0.24 22.96
CA PHE A 251 -3.05 0.32 21.64
C PHE A 251 -2.03 -0.19 20.62
N SER A 252 -2.42 -1.16 19.81
CA SER A 252 -1.52 -1.86 18.89
C SER A 252 -2.27 -2.38 17.67
N GLY A 253 -1.57 -2.51 16.54
CA GLY A 253 -2.04 -3.27 15.37
C GLY A 253 -3.07 -2.58 14.47
N GLY A 254 -3.14 -3.08 13.23
CA GLY A 254 -4.26 -2.89 12.31
C GLY A 254 -4.09 -1.80 11.25
N ALA A 255 -3.20 -0.83 11.37
CA ALA A 255 -3.07 0.29 10.43
C ALA A 255 -4.33 1.18 10.22
N GLY A 256 -5.44 0.89 10.85
CA GLY A 256 -6.64 1.71 10.81
C GLY A 256 -6.58 2.89 11.78
N THR A 257 -7.76 3.48 12.03
CA THR A 257 -7.95 4.54 13.02
C THR A 257 -8.84 4.06 14.16
N LEU A 258 -8.43 4.31 15.40
CA LEU A 258 -9.21 4.07 16.60
C LEU A 258 -9.46 5.39 17.34
N TYR A 259 -10.71 5.85 17.35
CA TYR A 259 -11.15 7.01 18.09
C TYR A 259 -11.49 6.61 19.53
N VAL A 260 -10.72 7.07 20.51
CA VAL A 260 -10.87 6.74 21.92
C VAL A 260 -11.59 7.90 22.61
N GLY A 261 -12.91 7.78 22.68
CA GLY A 261 -13.79 8.71 23.37
C GLY A 261 -14.03 8.38 24.85
N THR A 262 -13.58 7.23 25.33
CA THR A 262 -13.59 6.88 26.76
C THR A 262 -12.53 7.65 27.54
N ASN A 263 -12.72 7.76 28.85
CA ASN A 263 -11.74 8.30 29.78
C ASN A 263 -10.80 7.18 30.27
N LEU A 264 -9.49 7.37 30.12
CA LEU A 264 -8.46 6.50 30.68
C LEU A 264 -8.07 7.03 32.08
N THR A 265 -8.53 6.39 33.16
CA THR A 265 -8.50 6.98 34.52
C THR A 265 -7.66 6.21 35.55
N ASN A 266 -7.14 5.04 35.20
CA ASN A 266 -6.33 4.22 36.12
C ASN A 266 -4.98 4.90 36.43
N GLN A 267 -4.78 5.30 37.69
CA GLN A 267 -3.59 6.00 38.16
C GLN A 267 -2.34 5.10 38.26
N GLY A 268 -2.48 3.78 38.24
CA GLY A 268 -1.34 2.85 38.21
C GLY A 268 -0.83 2.54 36.80
N SER A 269 -1.46 3.08 35.76
CA SER A 269 -1.23 2.70 34.36
C SER A 269 -0.64 3.85 33.55
N GLY A 270 0.30 3.55 32.65
CA GLY A 270 0.69 4.44 31.56
C GLY A 270 -0.17 4.24 30.32
N LEU A 271 0.26 4.86 29.21
CA LEU A 271 -0.31 4.69 27.88
C LEU A 271 0.81 4.24 26.94
N LEU A 272 0.60 3.13 26.23
CA LEU A 272 1.51 2.65 25.19
C LEU A 272 0.76 2.53 23.86
N VAL A 273 1.17 3.32 22.88
CA VAL A 273 0.70 3.24 21.50
C VAL A 273 1.83 2.65 20.68
N ASN A 274 1.76 1.34 20.42
CA ASN A 274 2.81 0.61 19.73
C ASN A 274 2.26 -0.51 18.85
N SER A 275 2.32 -0.30 17.55
CA SER A 275 2.03 -1.33 16.54
C SER A 275 3.32 -1.86 15.95
N LEU A 276 3.55 -3.17 15.98
CA LEU A 276 4.75 -3.73 15.37
C LEU A 276 4.79 -3.46 13.85
N PHE A 277 6.00 -3.47 13.29
CA PHE A 277 6.34 -2.92 11.97
C PHE A 277 5.39 -3.35 10.84
N GLY A 278 4.97 -2.39 9.99
CA GLY A 278 4.15 -2.61 8.80
C GLY A 278 2.65 -2.36 8.97
N GLN A 279 2.18 -2.03 10.18
CA GLN A 279 0.76 -1.77 10.45
C GLN A 279 0.53 -0.58 11.41
N PRO A 280 1.01 0.65 11.12
CA PRO A 280 0.97 1.75 12.09
C PRO A 280 -0.46 2.17 12.42
N LEU A 281 -0.90 1.91 13.64
CA LEU A 281 -2.23 2.29 14.15
C LEU A 281 -2.28 3.81 14.37
N THR A 282 -3.39 4.42 13.98
CA THR A 282 -3.73 5.79 14.40
C THR A 282 -4.69 5.72 15.60
N VAL A 283 -4.28 6.28 16.73
CA VAL A 283 -5.10 6.45 17.93
C VAL A 283 -5.46 7.92 18.08
N VAL A 284 -6.75 8.23 18.11
CA VAL A 284 -7.24 9.61 18.33
C VAL A 284 -7.86 9.69 19.71
N LEU A 285 -7.18 10.34 20.66
CA LEU A 285 -7.66 10.52 22.03
C LEU A 285 -8.60 11.72 22.11
N GLN A 286 -9.87 11.46 22.42
CA GLN A 286 -10.93 12.47 22.51
C GLN A 286 -11.50 12.62 23.93
N GLY A 287 -11.34 11.61 24.79
CA GLY A 287 -11.81 11.64 26.17
C GLY A 287 -11.00 12.55 27.11
N SER A 288 -11.42 12.58 28.38
CA SER A 288 -10.72 13.23 29.51
C SER A 288 -9.84 12.20 30.22
N ASN A 289 -8.58 12.10 29.80
CA ASN A 289 -7.68 11.02 30.19
C ASN A 289 -6.74 11.47 31.32
N SER A 290 -6.79 10.77 32.45
CA SER A 290 -6.05 11.07 33.68
C SER A 290 -5.17 9.92 34.16
N PHE A 291 -4.82 8.95 33.32
CA PHE A 291 -3.92 7.84 33.65
C PHE A 291 -2.60 8.31 34.31
N GLY A 292 -2.01 7.52 35.20
CA GLY A 292 -0.92 7.99 36.07
C GLY A 292 0.48 7.98 35.46
N GLY A 293 0.79 7.02 34.58
CA GLY A 293 2.11 6.87 33.95
C GLY A 293 2.37 7.85 32.79
N ASN A 294 3.49 7.62 32.09
CA ASN A 294 3.84 8.33 30.85
C ASN A 294 3.04 7.80 29.66
N ALA A 295 2.94 8.60 28.61
CA ALA A 295 2.50 8.13 27.30
C ALA A 295 3.72 7.85 26.42
N SER A 296 3.77 6.67 25.84
CA SER A 296 4.85 6.24 24.94
C SER A 296 4.28 5.89 23.59
N VAL A 297 4.87 6.47 22.53
CA VAL A 297 4.44 6.24 21.14
C VAL A 297 5.61 5.70 20.33
N LEU A 298 5.39 4.53 19.73
CA LEU A 298 6.34 3.82 18.88
C LEU A 298 5.59 3.21 17.70
N ASN A 299 6.18 3.24 16.51
CA ASN A 299 5.68 2.59 15.29
C ASN A 299 4.19 2.87 15.02
N SER A 300 3.68 4.03 15.44
CA SER A 300 2.25 4.35 15.45
C SER A 300 2.04 5.86 15.56
N VAL A 301 0.78 6.26 15.39
CA VAL A 301 0.33 7.65 15.37
C VAL A 301 -0.62 7.86 16.55
N LEU A 302 -0.29 8.81 17.43
CA LEU A 302 -1.16 9.30 18.49
C LEU A 302 -1.59 10.73 18.17
N VAL A 303 -2.89 10.99 18.11
CA VAL A 303 -3.46 12.32 17.88
C VAL A 303 -4.27 12.72 19.12
N LEU A 304 -3.93 13.86 19.71
CA LEU A 304 -4.66 14.47 20.81
C LEU A 304 -5.77 15.38 20.25
N ASP A 305 -7.03 15.02 20.48
CA ASP A 305 -8.20 15.65 19.85
C ASP A 305 -9.20 16.20 20.89
N SER A 306 -8.75 16.51 22.09
CA SER A 306 -9.55 17.20 23.12
C SER A 306 -8.67 17.88 24.16
N GLN A 307 -9.18 18.91 24.84
CA GLN A 307 -8.42 19.66 25.84
C GLN A 307 -7.84 18.79 26.98
N GLN A 308 -8.48 17.67 27.26
CA GLN A 308 -8.08 16.73 28.30
C GLN A 308 -7.66 15.38 27.71
N ALA A 309 -7.28 15.34 26.43
CA ALA A 309 -6.80 14.12 25.78
C ALA A 309 -5.61 13.51 26.53
N VAL A 310 -4.83 14.35 27.22
CA VAL A 310 -3.93 13.99 28.32
C VAL A 310 -4.01 15.08 29.40
N THR A 311 -3.84 14.73 30.67
CA THR A 311 -3.71 15.73 31.76
C THR A 311 -2.47 16.61 31.58
N GLY A 312 -2.54 17.86 32.07
CA GLY A 312 -1.39 18.77 32.06
C GLY A 312 -0.17 18.21 32.81
N GLY A 313 1.04 18.52 32.32
CA GLY A 313 2.32 18.05 32.89
C GLY A 313 2.72 16.63 32.49
N LYS A 314 1.96 15.97 31.60
CA LYS A 314 2.32 14.66 31.05
C LYS A 314 3.43 14.76 30.01
N ILE A 315 4.31 13.78 30.01
CA ILE A 315 5.36 13.62 29.01
C ILE A 315 4.91 12.60 27.96
N LEU A 316 5.01 12.98 26.69
CA LEU A 316 4.84 12.13 25.52
C LEU A 316 6.21 11.67 25.05
N ASN A 317 6.60 10.46 25.45
CA ASN A 317 7.82 9.83 24.99
C ASN A 317 7.61 9.31 23.57
N ILE A 318 8.29 9.91 22.60
CA ILE A 318 8.25 9.47 21.22
C ILE A 318 9.56 8.75 20.94
N ALA A 319 9.49 7.44 20.73
CA ALA A 319 10.63 6.61 20.36
C ALA A 319 10.53 6.17 18.89
N GLY A 320 11.66 5.76 18.33
CA GLY A 320 11.86 5.74 16.88
C GLY A 320 11.26 4.53 16.16
N PRO A 321 10.62 4.74 15.00
CA PRO A 321 9.88 5.94 14.56
C PRO A 321 8.48 5.98 15.22
N GLY A 322 7.98 7.16 15.58
CA GLY A 322 6.66 7.33 16.21
C GLY A 322 6.16 8.75 16.02
N TYR A 323 4.84 8.93 16.00
CA TYR A 323 4.20 10.22 15.79
C TYR A 323 3.28 10.57 16.95
N ALA A 324 3.46 11.75 17.54
CA ALA A 324 2.45 12.37 18.38
C ALA A 324 2.05 13.71 17.76
N GLY A 325 0.75 13.94 17.63
CA GLY A 325 0.20 15.18 17.09
C GLY A 325 -0.97 15.69 17.91
N ALA A 326 -1.33 16.95 17.68
CA ALA A 326 -2.49 17.58 18.30
C ALA A 326 -3.34 18.33 17.28
N THR A 327 -4.65 18.18 17.41
CA THR A 327 -5.63 18.95 16.62
C THR A 327 -5.89 20.31 17.25
N GLU A 328 -6.66 21.15 16.57
CA GLU A 328 -7.18 22.41 17.09
C GLU A 328 -8.06 22.24 18.35
N ARG A 329 -8.54 21.04 18.67
CA ARG A 329 -9.37 20.77 19.87
C ARG A 329 -8.59 20.56 21.17
N PHE A 330 -7.28 20.36 21.10
CA PHE A 330 -6.45 20.11 22.28
C PHE A 330 -6.27 21.33 23.23
N ALA A 331 -6.65 22.55 22.81
CA ALA A 331 -6.77 23.79 23.63
C ALA A 331 -5.73 24.02 24.77
N SER A 332 -4.77 24.94 24.65
CA SER A 332 -4.98 26.39 24.51
C SER A 332 -4.02 27.02 23.47
N SER A 333 -4.48 27.07 22.22
CA SER A 333 -4.04 27.91 21.08
C SER A 333 -2.56 28.09 20.73
N SER A 334 -1.59 27.49 21.44
CA SER A 334 -0.19 27.58 21.04
C SER A 334 0.45 26.23 20.73
N THR A 335 1.15 26.18 19.61
CA THR A 335 2.10 25.14 19.22
C THR A 335 3.08 24.84 20.35
N SER A 336 3.52 25.85 21.09
CA SER A 336 4.44 25.73 22.23
C SER A 336 3.89 24.89 23.39
N SER A 337 2.59 25.01 23.69
CA SER A 337 1.96 24.25 24.78
C SER A 337 1.99 22.75 24.47
N PHE A 338 1.65 22.36 23.23
CA PHE A 338 1.78 20.98 22.78
C PHE A 338 3.25 20.52 22.77
N LEU A 339 4.16 21.30 22.19
CA LEU A 339 5.57 20.93 22.09
C LEU A 339 6.24 20.73 23.46
N SER A 340 5.79 21.44 24.50
CA SER A 340 6.27 21.25 25.89
C SER A 340 5.95 19.87 26.49
N LEU A 341 5.00 19.13 25.90
CA LEU A 341 4.69 17.76 26.31
C LEU A 341 5.64 16.74 25.67
N ILE A 342 6.35 17.13 24.61
CA ILE A 342 7.10 16.20 23.78
C ILE A 342 8.45 15.89 24.44
N ASN A 343 8.76 14.59 24.50
CA ASN A 343 10.09 14.08 24.79
C ASN A 343 10.53 13.18 23.64
N ALA A 344 11.27 13.76 22.69
CA ALA A 344 11.79 13.05 21.52
C ALA A 344 13.04 12.22 21.88
N THR A 345 12.84 10.91 22.09
CA THR A 345 13.89 9.97 22.51
C THR A 345 14.64 9.30 21.36
N SER A 346 14.31 9.63 20.12
CA SER A 346 14.94 9.08 18.90
C SER A 346 15.00 10.12 17.80
N PRO A 347 16.02 10.13 16.92
CA PRO A 347 16.09 11.03 15.75
C PRO A 347 14.87 10.92 14.81
N ASN A 348 14.18 9.78 14.81
CA ASN A 348 13.00 9.55 13.98
C ASN A 348 11.67 9.85 14.69
N ALA A 349 11.70 10.50 15.86
CA ALA A 349 10.50 11.00 16.50
C ALA A 349 9.85 12.09 15.65
N ILE A 350 8.52 12.09 15.60
CA ILE A 350 7.73 13.10 14.88
C ILE A 350 6.78 13.76 15.88
N ALA A 351 6.99 15.05 16.12
CA ALA A 351 6.00 15.91 16.75
C ALA A 351 5.18 16.56 15.63
N GLY A 352 3.86 16.59 15.78
CA GLY A 352 3.03 17.07 14.69
C GLY A 352 1.83 17.88 15.09
N PHE A 353 1.25 18.48 14.06
CA PHE A 353 -0.03 19.17 14.17
C PHE A 353 -0.99 18.52 13.18
N ASP A 354 -2.22 18.38 13.63
CA ASP A 354 -3.29 17.78 12.85
C ASP A 354 -4.49 18.71 12.73
N SER A 355 -5.40 18.36 11.83
CA SER A 355 -6.67 19.04 11.64
C SER A 355 -7.85 18.10 11.81
N THR A 356 -8.89 18.54 12.54
CA THR A 356 -10.13 17.77 12.66
C THR A 356 -11.00 17.86 11.40
N ASN A 357 -10.83 18.91 10.60
CA ASN A 357 -11.63 19.17 9.41
C ASN A 357 -10.76 19.19 8.15
N LEU A 358 -10.76 18.09 7.41
CA LEU A 358 -9.97 17.97 6.17
C LEU A 358 -10.54 18.81 5.01
N ALA A 359 -11.81 19.25 5.07
CA ALA A 359 -12.41 20.13 4.07
C ALA A 359 -11.99 21.60 4.26
N ALA A 360 -11.70 22.01 5.48
CA ALA A 360 -11.11 23.31 5.81
C ALA A 360 -9.90 23.12 6.75
N PRO A 361 -8.77 22.64 6.22
CA PRO A 361 -7.61 22.27 7.01
C PRO A 361 -7.06 23.42 7.84
N ARG A 362 -6.54 23.08 9.03
CA ARG A 362 -5.91 24.03 9.94
C ARG A 362 -4.73 24.74 9.28
N THR A 363 -4.69 26.07 9.41
CA THR A 363 -3.51 26.91 9.12
C THR A 363 -2.90 27.40 10.43
N ILE A 364 -1.60 27.22 10.61
CA ILE A 364 -0.84 27.65 11.79
C ILE A 364 0.04 28.84 11.41
N THR A 365 -0.33 30.00 11.94
CA THR A 365 0.33 31.30 11.66
C THR A 365 1.32 31.71 12.74
N GLU A 366 1.23 31.11 13.93
CA GLU A 366 2.14 31.39 15.05
C GLU A 366 3.53 30.77 14.83
N ALA A 367 4.54 31.29 15.54
CA ALA A 367 5.88 30.74 15.48
C ALA A 367 5.91 29.33 16.09
N ILE A 368 6.65 28.42 15.45
CA ILE A 368 6.90 27.06 15.93
C ILE A 368 8.39 26.97 16.25
N ASP A 369 8.69 26.77 17.53
CA ASP A 369 10.05 26.60 18.02
C ASP A 369 10.28 25.18 18.48
N LEU A 370 11.04 24.42 17.68
CA LEU A 370 11.32 23.03 17.97
C LEU A 370 12.31 22.85 19.14
N SER A 371 12.98 23.91 19.61
CA SER A 371 13.86 23.84 20.78
C SER A 371 13.12 23.69 22.11
N VAL A 372 11.81 23.98 22.15
CA VAL A 372 10.98 23.92 23.38
C VAL A 372 10.63 22.48 23.79
N GLY A 373 10.64 21.53 22.84
CA GLY A 373 10.27 20.12 23.03
C GLY A 373 11.45 19.15 23.25
N GLY A 374 12.65 19.65 23.57
CA GLY A 374 13.79 18.81 23.92
C GLY A 374 15.15 19.51 23.93
N THR A 375 16.08 18.96 24.71
CA THR A 375 17.52 19.24 24.63
C THR A 375 18.17 18.17 23.77
N ARG A 376 18.96 18.45 22.72
CA ARG A 376 19.33 17.35 21.80
C ARG A 376 20.72 17.34 21.18
N ASN A 377 21.26 16.12 21.17
CA ASN A 377 22.37 15.65 20.35
C ASN A 377 21.87 15.09 18.98
N ASP A 378 20.55 15.08 18.72
CA ASP A 378 19.91 14.57 17.48
C ASP A 378 18.65 15.40 17.10
N PRO A 379 18.33 15.67 15.82
CA PRO A 379 17.13 16.42 15.39
C PRO A 379 15.85 15.56 15.24
N TYR A 380 14.64 16.16 15.31
CA TYR A 380 13.32 15.48 15.28
C TYR A 380 12.46 16.14 14.23
N TYR A 381 11.49 15.39 13.74
CA TYR A 381 10.64 15.83 12.65
C TYR A 381 9.46 16.64 13.18
N LEU A 382 9.18 17.74 12.50
CA LEU A 382 7.87 18.36 12.52
C LEU A 382 7.01 17.72 11.42
N GLY A 383 5.77 17.34 11.73
CA GLY A 383 4.93 16.72 10.70
C GLY A 383 3.43 16.79 10.91
N THR A 384 2.71 16.06 10.06
CA THR A 384 1.25 15.88 10.16
C THR A 384 0.85 14.46 9.77
N SER A 385 -0.21 13.94 10.37
CA SER A 385 -0.90 12.72 9.92
C SER A 385 -2.16 13.02 9.11
N SER A 386 -2.50 14.30 8.98
CA SER A 386 -3.72 14.82 8.35
C SER A 386 -3.33 15.91 7.34
N LYS A 387 -4.08 17.02 7.23
CA LYS A 387 -3.72 18.14 6.35
C LYS A 387 -3.55 19.41 7.18
N VAL A 388 -2.38 20.05 7.08
CA VAL A 388 -2.04 21.27 7.83
C VAL A 388 -1.19 22.20 6.98
N THR A 389 -1.44 23.51 7.09
CA THR A 389 -0.63 24.56 6.47
C THR A 389 0.15 25.33 7.54
N LEU A 390 1.45 25.52 7.35
CA LEU A 390 2.33 26.31 8.21
C LEU A 390 2.74 27.61 7.50
N THR A 391 2.41 28.76 8.09
CA THR A 391 2.81 30.08 7.59
C THR A 391 3.62 30.90 8.59
N GLY A 392 3.62 30.51 9.87
CA GLY A 392 4.42 31.14 10.92
C GLY A 392 5.91 30.81 10.83
N LYS A 393 6.74 31.56 11.56
CA LYS A 393 8.19 31.32 11.61
C LYS A 393 8.49 29.92 12.16
N LEU A 394 9.35 29.17 11.48
CA LEU A 394 9.86 27.89 11.95
C LEU A 394 11.29 28.05 12.48
N THR A 395 11.54 27.60 13.71
CA THR A 395 12.87 27.54 14.32
C THR A 395 13.26 26.07 14.51
N PRO A 396 14.31 25.59 13.81
CA PRO A 396 14.84 24.23 13.99
C PRO A 396 15.39 24.02 15.40
N THR A 397 15.75 22.77 15.72
CA THR A 397 16.66 22.50 16.84
C THR A 397 18.02 23.17 16.57
N VAL A 398 18.66 23.74 17.60
CA VAL A 398 19.86 24.58 17.43
C VAL A 398 20.98 23.81 16.72
N GLY A 399 21.50 24.37 15.62
CA GLY A 399 22.62 23.80 14.86
C GLY A 399 22.25 22.81 13.75
N ASP A 400 20.97 22.41 13.68
CA ASP A 400 20.49 21.37 12.77
C ASP A 400 19.68 21.90 11.59
N SER A 401 19.57 21.07 10.54
CA SER A 401 18.59 21.27 9.46
C SER A 401 17.15 21.26 9.98
N LEU A 402 16.20 21.79 9.20
CA LEU A 402 14.77 21.63 9.48
C LEU A 402 14.30 20.26 8.95
N TYR A 403 13.79 19.41 9.83
CA TYR A 403 13.28 18.08 9.50
C TYR A 403 11.76 18.12 9.41
N LEU A 404 11.22 17.80 8.24
CA LEU A 404 9.79 17.81 7.94
C LEU A 404 9.32 16.44 7.46
N THR A 405 8.11 16.03 7.83
CA THR A 405 7.52 14.79 7.30
C THR A 405 6.00 14.85 7.30
N ALA A 406 5.38 13.95 6.55
CA ALA A 406 3.97 13.64 6.68
C ALA A 406 3.79 12.12 6.67
N VAL A 407 2.82 11.63 7.41
CA VAL A 407 2.56 10.20 7.61
C VAL A 407 1.08 9.89 7.40
N LYS A 408 0.71 8.63 7.19
CA LYS A 408 -0.65 8.14 7.03
C LYS A 408 -1.42 8.85 5.91
N GLY A 409 -0.72 9.17 4.81
CA GLY A 409 -1.26 9.92 3.69
C GLY A 409 -1.42 11.43 3.98
N GLY A 410 -0.83 11.91 5.06
CA GLY A 410 -0.89 13.31 5.46
C GLY A 410 -0.26 14.26 4.42
N HIS A 411 -0.65 15.52 4.50
CA HIS A 411 -0.19 16.60 3.64
C HIS A 411 0.18 17.84 4.47
N LEU A 412 1.47 18.06 4.63
CA LEU A 412 2.03 19.24 5.28
C LEU A 412 2.37 20.29 4.22
N VAL A 413 1.68 21.44 4.24
CA VAL A 413 2.00 22.58 3.36
C VAL A 413 2.82 23.60 4.14
N VAL A 414 3.98 23.99 3.61
CA VAL A 414 4.86 25.00 4.19
C VAL A 414 4.88 26.24 3.30
N GLY A 415 4.05 27.21 3.69
CA GLY A 415 4.06 28.57 3.14
C GLY A 415 4.96 29.53 3.92
N SER A 416 5.62 29.03 4.95
CA SER A 416 6.57 29.79 5.76
C SER A 416 7.82 30.14 4.93
N THR A 417 8.36 31.34 5.10
CA THR A 417 9.68 31.69 4.55
C THR A 417 10.78 31.07 5.39
N LEU A 418 11.50 30.13 4.78
CA LEU A 418 12.68 29.45 5.31
C LEU A 418 13.93 30.22 4.87
N GLY A 419 14.69 30.75 5.83
CA GLY A 419 15.86 31.59 5.55
C GLY A 419 17.14 31.16 6.25
N ASN A 420 18.10 32.09 6.39
CA ASN A 420 19.49 31.81 6.81
C ASN A 420 19.65 31.07 8.15
N ASN A 421 18.64 31.14 9.02
CA ASN A 421 18.59 30.41 10.29
C ASN A 421 18.21 28.93 10.14
N ILE A 422 18.01 28.45 8.90
CA ILE A 422 17.82 27.05 8.56
C ILE A 422 19.05 26.62 7.74
N PRO A 423 19.97 25.83 8.31
CA PRO A 423 21.16 25.34 7.62
C PRO A 423 20.83 24.54 6.35
N GLY A 424 19.75 23.78 6.37
CA GLY A 424 19.25 22.98 5.24
C GLY A 424 17.89 22.37 5.56
N LEU A 425 17.31 21.68 4.59
CA LEU A 425 16.02 21.00 4.73
C LEU A 425 16.18 19.48 4.61
N VAL A 426 15.51 18.73 5.47
CA VAL A 426 15.39 17.27 5.37
C VAL A 426 13.92 16.90 5.35
N VAL A 427 13.49 16.14 4.34
CA VAL A 427 12.10 15.76 4.12
C VAL A 427 11.95 14.25 4.19
N GLY A 428 10.97 13.79 4.95
CA GLY A 428 10.64 12.39 5.11
C GLY A 428 11.66 11.62 5.94
N GLN A 429 11.31 10.36 6.24
CA GLN A 429 12.14 9.43 7.00
C GLN A 429 12.55 8.28 6.11
N ALA A 430 13.79 7.79 6.27
CA ALA A 430 14.28 6.61 5.56
C ALA A 430 13.57 5.31 5.98
N ASN A 431 12.90 5.30 7.12
CA ASN A 431 12.29 4.12 7.71
C ASN A 431 10.81 3.99 7.30
N ALA A 432 10.47 2.88 6.64
CA ALA A 432 9.13 2.58 6.13
C ALA A 432 8.14 2.11 7.22
N PHE A 433 8.15 2.68 8.42
CA PHE A 433 7.16 2.32 9.44
C PHE A 433 5.74 2.67 9.01
N ASP A 434 5.64 3.70 8.16
CA ASP A 434 4.45 4.08 7.46
C ASP A 434 4.65 3.88 5.95
N PRO A 435 4.16 2.76 5.38
CA PRO A 435 4.29 2.48 3.96
C PRO A 435 3.45 3.43 3.08
N GLN A 436 2.43 4.09 3.65
CA GLN A 436 1.63 5.07 2.92
C GLN A 436 2.40 6.38 2.69
N GLY A 437 3.28 6.74 3.64
CA GLY A 437 4.02 7.98 3.62
C GLY A 437 3.10 9.21 3.66
N GLY A 438 3.56 10.31 3.09
CA GLY A 438 2.79 11.54 2.97
C GLY A 438 3.49 12.55 2.06
N ILE A 439 2.90 13.73 1.97
CA ILE A 439 3.39 14.83 1.14
C ILE A 439 3.82 15.98 2.04
N VAL A 440 5.05 16.45 1.85
CA VAL A 440 5.49 17.77 2.31
C VAL A 440 5.53 18.68 1.10
N GLU A 441 4.63 19.67 1.05
CA GLU A 441 4.59 20.68 0.00
C GLU A 441 5.28 21.95 0.47
N ILE A 442 6.25 22.46 -0.30
CA ILE A 442 6.87 23.76 -0.07
C ILE A 442 6.36 24.72 -1.14
N ASN A 443 5.55 25.70 -0.72
CA ASN A 443 5.01 26.74 -1.59
C ASN A 443 5.46 28.15 -1.20
N GLY A 444 6.12 28.29 -0.04
CA GLY A 444 6.82 29.52 0.36
C GLY A 444 8.08 29.79 -0.47
N ARG A 445 8.47 31.05 -0.57
CA ARG A 445 9.73 31.48 -1.20
C ARG A 445 10.86 31.46 -0.16
N ASN A 446 11.93 30.73 -0.45
CA ASN A 446 12.98 30.40 0.50
C ASN A 446 14.38 30.75 -0.04
N ASN A 447 15.33 30.98 0.87
CA ASN A 447 16.70 31.38 0.52
C ASN A 447 17.80 30.71 1.34
N TYR A 448 17.50 29.58 2.02
CA TYR A 448 18.52 28.76 2.66
C TYR A 448 19.49 28.14 1.63
N THR A 449 20.72 27.86 2.05
CA THR A 449 21.82 27.51 1.11
C THR A 449 22.39 26.10 1.30
N GLY A 450 22.21 25.43 2.44
CA GLY A 450 22.80 24.10 2.68
C GLY A 450 22.08 22.93 2.02
N GLY A 451 21.12 23.19 1.14
CA GLY A 451 20.47 22.18 0.31
C GLY A 451 19.29 21.47 0.97
N THR A 452 18.72 20.53 0.21
CA THR A 452 17.54 19.75 0.60
C THR A 452 17.82 18.26 0.44
N LYS A 453 17.50 17.43 1.44
CA LYS A 453 17.55 15.98 1.34
C LYS A 453 16.15 15.40 1.46
N ILE A 454 15.80 14.45 0.61
CA ILE A 454 14.54 13.70 0.70
C ILE A 454 14.89 12.26 1.05
N LEU A 455 14.50 11.82 2.24
CA LEU A 455 14.83 10.49 2.77
C LEU A 455 13.68 9.48 2.63
N GLY A 456 12.44 9.97 2.44
CA GLY A 456 11.27 9.15 2.17
C GLY A 456 10.05 10.01 1.82
N GLY A 457 8.96 9.37 1.40
CA GLY A 457 7.72 10.07 1.05
C GLY A 457 7.87 10.99 -0.17
N THR A 458 7.03 12.02 -0.25
CA THR A 458 7.01 12.99 -1.36
C THR A 458 7.32 14.40 -0.88
N LEU A 459 8.31 15.04 -1.49
CA LEU A 459 8.49 16.50 -1.44
C LEU A 459 7.84 17.11 -2.69
N ARG A 460 6.79 17.91 -2.49
CA ARG A 460 6.17 18.70 -3.55
C ARG A 460 6.73 20.12 -3.57
N VAL A 461 7.11 20.58 -4.75
CA VAL A 461 7.65 21.92 -5.00
C VAL A 461 6.61 22.72 -5.77
N SER A 462 6.04 23.75 -5.13
CA SER A 462 4.97 24.58 -5.70
C SER A 462 5.35 26.05 -5.89
N ASN A 463 6.65 26.37 -5.80
CA ASN A 463 7.19 27.69 -6.06
C ASN A 463 8.60 27.56 -6.64
N ASP A 464 8.96 28.36 -7.64
CA ASP A 464 10.28 28.33 -8.29
C ASP A 464 11.45 28.51 -7.32
N ALA A 465 11.21 29.25 -6.23
CA ALA A 465 12.19 29.52 -5.19
C ALA A 465 11.91 28.76 -3.88
N ALA A 466 11.18 27.64 -3.95
CA ALA A 466 10.82 26.85 -2.77
C ALA A 466 12.02 26.21 -2.08
N LEU A 467 13.07 25.79 -2.79
CA LEU A 467 14.14 24.97 -2.20
C LEU A 467 15.45 25.72 -1.94
N GLY A 468 15.41 27.06 -1.90
CA GLY A 468 16.61 27.88 -1.75
C GLY A 468 17.58 27.69 -2.92
N THR A 469 18.88 27.83 -2.68
CA THR A 469 19.92 27.75 -3.74
C THR A 469 20.81 26.50 -3.67
N GLY A 470 20.71 25.71 -2.61
CA GLY A 470 21.50 24.49 -2.44
C GLY A 470 21.03 23.34 -3.33
N SER A 471 21.83 22.27 -3.41
CA SER A 471 21.45 21.07 -4.17
C SER A 471 20.33 20.27 -3.49
N VAL A 472 19.62 19.47 -4.28
CA VAL A 472 18.58 18.54 -3.81
C VAL A 472 19.05 17.10 -3.96
N ASP A 473 19.10 16.35 -2.88
CA ASP A 473 19.44 14.93 -2.90
C ASP A 473 18.19 14.08 -2.62
N VAL A 474 17.79 13.26 -3.60
CA VAL A 474 16.58 12.43 -3.51
C VAL A 474 16.98 10.98 -3.25
N GLY A 475 16.72 10.52 -2.03
CA GLY A 475 17.03 9.18 -1.57
C GLY A 475 16.14 8.09 -2.17
N THR A 476 16.52 6.84 -1.93
CA THR A 476 15.77 5.65 -2.38
C THR A 476 14.32 5.68 -1.90
N LYS A 477 13.38 5.31 -2.77
CA LYS A 477 11.92 5.31 -2.50
C LYS A 477 11.36 6.69 -2.10
N SER A 478 12.06 7.76 -2.45
CA SER A 478 11.59 9.13 -2.25
C SER A 478 11.17 9.76 -3.57
N THR A 479 10.22 10.70 -3.50
CA THR A 479 9.70 11.41 -4.67
C THR A 479 9.95 12.90 -4.55
N LEU A 480 10.53 13.49 -5.60
CA LEU A 480 10.55 14.94 -5.85
C LEU A 480 9.45 15.25 -6.87
N ASP A 481 8.41 15.94 -6.44
CA ASP A 481 7.23 16.24 -7.25
C ASP A 481 7.17 17.74 -7.59
N LEU A 482 7.09 18.07 -8.88
CA LEU A 482 7.06 19.46 -9.35
C LEU A 482 5.64 19.85 -9.75
N SER A 483 5.06 20.84 -9.07
CA SER A 483 3.72 21.33 -9.37
C SER A 483 3.67 22.06 -10.72
N THR A 484 2.47 22.09 -11.32
CA THR A 484 2.22 22.85 -12.54
C THR A 484 2.63 24.32 -12.36
N GLY A 485 3.31 24.87 -13.38
CA GLY A 485 3.76 26.26 -13.37
C GLY A 485 5.02 26.53 -12.53
N THR A 486 5.61 25.50 -11.90
CA THR A 486 6.86 25.61 -11.15
C THR A 486 8.06 25.20 -12.01
N THR A 487 9.17 25.94 -11.94
CA THR A 487 10.47 25.58 -12.51
C THR A 487 11.51 25.38 -11.42
N LEU A 488 11.98 24.13 -11.25
CA LEU A 488 13.09 23.82 -10.35
C LEU A 488 14.43 24.21 -10.99
N THR A 489 15.17 25.11 -10.35
CA THR A 489 16.49 25.57 -10.84
C THR A 489 17.67 24.99 -10.04
N ASN A 490 17.41 24.29 -8.94
CA ASN A 490 18.43 23.62 -8.15
C ASN A 490 19.05 22.45 -8.91
N SER A 491 20.35 22.22 -8.71
CA SER A 491 20.97 20.94 -9.03
C SER A 491 20.37 19.84 -8.19
N PHE A 492 20.12 18.67 -8.78
CA PHE A 492 19.59 17.52 -8.04
C PHE A 492 20.25 16.19 -8.43
N SER A 493 20.23 15.25 -7.49
CA SER A 493 20.63 13.84 -7.66
C SER A 493 19.47 12.91 -7.30
N LEU A 494 19.36 11.79 -8.04
CA LEU A 494 18.38 10.73 -7.79
C LEU A 494 19.11 9.44 -7.45
N ALA A 495 18.85 8.88 -6.27
CA ALA A 495 19.29 7.54 -5.92
C ALA A 495 18.51 6.46 -6.70
N SER A 496 18.98 5.22 -6.63
CA SER A 496 18.21 4.09 -7.18
C SER A 496 16.86 3.97 -6.44
N GLY A 497 15.77 3.86 -7.19
CA GLY A 497 14.39 3.88 -6.69
C GLY A 497 13.86 5.26 -6.30
N ALA A 498 14.63 6.35 -6.49
CA ALA A 498 14.14 7.72 -6.34
C ALA A 498 13.33 8.13 -7.58
N ARG A 499 12.33 8.99 -7.39
CA ARG A 499 11.41 9.43 -8.45
C ARG A 499 11.42 10.95 -8.61
N LEU A 500 11.49 11.42 -9.85
CA LEU A 500 11.06 12.77 -10.24
C LEU A 500 9.66 12.67 -10.86
N SER A 501 8.72 13.46 -10.36
CA SER A 501 7.33 13.46 -10.84
C SER A 501 6.70 14.84 -10.99
N GLY A 502 5.44 14.84 -11.42
CA GLY A 502 4.58 16.02 -11.44
C GLY A 502 4.40 16.62 -12.83
N ASN A 503 4.06 17.91 -12.87
CA ASN A 503 3.66 18.63 -14.08
C ASN A 503 4.44 19.95 -14.30
N GLY A 504 5.52 20.14 -13.54
CA GLY A 504 6.37 21.31 -13.60
C GLY A 504 7.48 21.23 -14.64
N ALA A 505 8.47 22.11 -14.48
CA ALA A 505 9.64 22.21 -15.32
C ALA A 505 10.95 22.08 -14.52
N VAL A 506 11.99 21.64 -15.20
CA VAL A 506 13.35 21.48 -14.68
C VAL A 506 14.29 22.38 -15.47
N GLY A 507 14.91 23.33 -14.79
CA GLY A 507 15.97 24.21 -15.30
C GLY A 507 17.31 23.96 -14.63
N THR A 508 17.57 22.74 -14.13
CA THR A 508 18.81 22.40 -13.43
C THR A 508 20.06 22.72 -14.28
N PRO A 509 21.08 23.39 -13.72
CA PRO A 509 22.35 23.60 -14.40
C PRO A 509 22.96 22.27 -14.87
N GLY A 510 23.42 22.24 -16.12
CA GLY A 510 24.00 21.03 -16.73
C GLY A 510 22.98 19.99 -17.25
N GLY A 511 21.68 20.19 -17.00
CA GLY A 511 20.64 19.23 -17.38
C GLY A 511 20.43 18.12 -16.35
N ALA A 512 19.30 17.43 -16.44
CA ALA A 512 18.94 16.35 -15.53
C ALA A 512 19.61 15.03 -15.94
N TYR A 513 19.94 14.18 -14.96
CA TYR A 513 20.51 12.85 -15.18
C TYR A 513 19.71 11.78 -14.44
N PHE A 514 19.28 10.74 -15.16
CA PHE A 514 18.63 9.56 -14.61
C PHE A 514 19.58 8.37 -14.70
N GLY A 515 20.08 7.91 -13.55
CA GLY A 515 20.95 6.74 -13.44
C GLY A 515 20.18 5.43 -13.22
N SER A 516 20.92 4.37 -12.87
CA SER A 516 20.34 3.03 -12.65
C SER A 516 19.26 3.04 -11.55
N GLY A 517 18.05 2.61 -11.93
CA GLY A 517 16.86 2.57 -11.09
C GLY A 517 16.27 3.93 -10.72
N ALA A 518 16.81 5.05 -11.20
CA ALA A 518 16.16 6.36 -11.02
C ALA A 518 14.93 6.44 -11.95
N ILE A 519 13.83 6.96 -11.43
CA ILE A 519 12.50 6.91 -12.08
C ILE A 519 12.10 8.33 -12.52
N LEU A 520 11.76 8.47 -13.79
CA LEU A 520 11.02 9.63 -14.31
C LEU A 520 9.55 9.24 -14.48
N SER A 521 8.64 9.97 -13.84
CA SER A 521 7.19 9.69 -13.84
C SER A 521 6.42 11.00 -14.04
N PRO A 522 6.21 11.45 -15.29
CA PRO A 522 5.36 12.61 -15.56
C PRO A 522 3.97 12.39 -14.97
N GLY A 523 3.38 13.42 -14.36
CA GLY A 523 2.09 13.31 -13.65
C GLY A 523 2.17 12.63 -12.28
N GLY A 524 3.08 11.66 -12.13
CA GLY A 524 3.22 10.81 -10.94
C GLY A 524 2.54 9.46 -11.12
N ALA A 525 2.61 8.62 -10.08
CA ALA A 525 2.03 7.28 -10.12
C ALA A 525 0.53 7.34 -10.41
N ASN A 526 0.09 6.61 -11.44
CA ASN A 526 -1.31 6.50 -11.86
C ASN A 526 -1.96 7.83 -12.28
N ALA A 527 -1.16 8.80 -12.72
CA ALA A 527 -1.67 10.09 -13.18
C ALA A 527 -1.02 10.47 -14.50
N ILE A 528 -1.84 10.90 -15.47
CA ILE A 528 -1.30 11.45 -16.72
C ILE A 528 -0.72 12.83 -16.46
N GLY A 529 0.48 13.10 -16.95
CA GLY A 529 1.06 14.43 -16.84
C GLY A 529 2.14 14.77 -17.84
N ARG A 530 2.62 16.01 -17.69
CA ARG A 530 3.65 16.58 -18.56
C ARG A 530 4.77 17.24 -17.76
N LEU A 531 6.00 16.73 -17.91
CA LEU A 531 7.21 17.38 -17.39
C LEU A 531 7.97 18.09 -18.50
N THR A 532 8.57 19.24 -18.20
CA THR A 532 9.40 20.00 -19.14
C THR A 532 10.85 20.12 -18.67
N PHE A 533 11.83 19.83 -19.52
CA PHE A 533 13.25 20.05 -19.24
C PHE A 533 13.76 21.20 -20.10
N ASN A 534 14.12 22.32 -19.45
CA ASN A 534 14.56 23.54 -20.12
C ASN A 534 16.02 23.50 -20.57
N THR A 535 16.88 22.72 -19.90
CA THR A 535 18.32 22.65 -20.19
C THR A 535 18.73 21.39 -20.94
N GLY A 536 18.14 20.24 -20.59
CA GLY A 536 18.44 18.94 -21.19
C GLY A 536 18.18 17.80 -20.20
N VAL A 537 18.12 16.57 -20.71
CA VAL A 537 17.96 15.35 -19.92
C VAL A 537 18.79 14.23 -20.49
N THR A 538 19.46 13.47 -19.62
CA THR A 538 20.22 12.27 -19.96
C THR A 538 19.60 11.06 -19.29
N PHE A 539 19.24 10.06 -20.08
CA PHE A 539 18.85 8.73 -19.59
C PHE A 539 20.07 7.80 -19.63
N GLY A 540 20.58 7.48 -18.45
CA GLY A 540 21.67 6.52 -18.25
C GLY A 540 21.18 5.08 -18.23
N SER A 541 22.14 4.16 -18.13
CA SER A 541 21.88 2.72 -18.09
C SER A 541 21.02 2.32 -16.89
N GLY A 542 20.02 1.46 -17.12
CA GLY A 542 19.10 0.97 -16.09
C GLY A 542 18.12 2.01 -15.54
N SER A 543 18.03 3.20 -16.14
CA SER A 543 17.02 4.19 -15.75
C SER A 543 15.60 3.71 -16.09
N VAL A 544 14.61 4.25 -15.38
CA VAL A 544 13.20 3.87 -15.54
C VAL A 544 12.40 5.10 -15.98
N PHE A 545 11.59 4.93 -17.01
CA PHE A 545 10.56 5.87 -17.40
C PHE A 545 9.21 5.19 -17.11
N GLU A 546 8.48 5.72 -16.14
CA GLU A 546 7.11 5.29 -15.82
C GLU A 546 6.15 6.00 -16.78
N PHE A 547 5.43 5.23 -17.58
CA PHE A 547 4.59 5.71 -18.67
C PHE A 547 3.14 5.29 -18.46
N ASN A 548 2.31 6.24 -18.05
CA ASN A 548 0.89 6.06 -17.87
C ASN A 548 0.12 6.35 -19.17
N ILE A 549 -0.85 5.51 -19.49
CA ILE A 549 -1.80 5.67 -20.61
C ILE A 549 -3.21 5.51 -20.09
N GLY A 550 -4.04 6.55 -20.18
CA GLY A 550 -5.43 6.52 -19.71
C GLY A 550 -6.47 6.81 -20.79
N ASN A 551 -6.09 7.45 -21.89
CA ASN A 551 -7.01 7.78 -22.97
C ASN A 551 -6.29 7.80 -24.33
N LEU A 552 -6.59 6.82 -25.19
CA LEU A 552 -6.03 6.69 -26.54
C LEU A 552 -6.32 7.89 -27.45
N ASN A 553 -7.38 8.65 -27.17
CA ASN A 553 -7.79 9.82 -27.95
C ASN A 553 -7.39 11.15 -27.28
N GLY A 554 -6.73 11.11 -26.12
CA GLY A 554 -6.45 12.30 -25.31
C GLY A 554 -5.25 13.13 -25.79
N GLY A 555 -4.32 12.53 -26.54
CA GLY A 555 -3.08 13.18 -26.98
C GLY A 555 -1.97 13.19 -25.91
N PRO A 556 -0.76 13.69 -26.26
CA PRO A 556 0.39 13.64 -25.36
C PRO A 556 0.27 14.67 -24.22
N GLY A 557 0.49 14.22 -22.99
CA GLY A 557 0.38 14.99 -21.75
C GLY A 557 -1.04 15.08 -21.17
N THR A 558 -2.03 14.50 -21.85
CA THR A 558 -3.47 14.54 -21.46
C THR A 558 -4.14 13.17 -21.57
N GLY A 559 -3.78 12.37 -22.57
CA GLY A 559 -4.20 10.96 -22.71
C GLY A 559 -3.15 9.96 -22.26
N TRP A 560 -1.88 10.30 -22.42
CA TRP A 560 -0.71 9.56 -21.93
C TRP A 560 0.39 10.54 -21.54
N ASP A 561 1.38 10.07 -20.80
CA ASP A 561 2.45 10.93 -20.29
C ASP A 561 3.28 11.59 -21.38
N LEU A 562 3.78 12.80 -21.11
CA LEU A 562 4.70 13.50 -22.00
C LEU A 562 5.87 14.10 -21.25
N VAL A 563 7.06 13.93 -21.79
CA VAL A 563 8.23 14.72 -21.43
C VAL A 563 8.61 15.64 -22.59
N ASN A 564 8.61 16.94 -22.35
CA ASN A 564 9.10 17.93 -23.30
C ASN A 564 10.53 18.33 -22.96
N VAL A 565 11.44 18.24 -23.92
CA VAL A 565 12.87 18.56 -23.76
C VAL A 565 13.23 19.70 -24.70
N ASN A 566 13.47 20.88 -24.13
CA ASN A 566 13.90 22.06 -24.89
C ASN A 566 15.42 22.05 -25.17
N GLY A 567 16.18 21.27 -24.40
CA GLY A 567 17.62 21.07 -24.56
C GLY A 567 18.00 19.76 -25.27
N LEU A 568 19.19 19.23 -24.97
CA LEU A 568 19.62 17.93 -25.47
C LEU A 568 18.87 16.79 -24.74
N LEU A 569 18.25 15.89 -25.51
CA LEU A 569 17.84 14.57 -25.07
C LEU A 569 18.96 13.57 -25.38
N ASN A 570 19.65 13.08 -24.34
CA ASN A 570 20.77 12.16 -24.49
C ASN A 570 20.40 10.75 -23.98
N LEU A 571 20.41 9.77 -24.88
CA LEU A 571 20.14 8.36 -24.57
C LEU A 571 21.46 7.60 -24.37
N ALA A 572 22.00 7.71 -23.16
CA ALA A 572 23.33 7.20 -22.79
C ALA A 572 23.32 5.75 -22.28
N ALA A 573 22.19 5.07 -22.27
CA ALA A 573 22.09 3.66 -21.88
C ALA A 573 22.80 2.71 -22.87
N PHE A 574 23.13 1.51 -22.39
CA PHE A 574 23.64 0.38 -23.20
C PHE A 574 22.57 -0.70 -23.35
N SER A 575 22.64 -1.52 -24.40
CA SER A 575 21.64 -2.57 -24.66
C SER A 575 21.64 -3.71 -23.64
N ASN A 576 22.74 -3.91 -22.91
CA ASN A 576 22.81 -4.85 -21.78
C ASN A 576 22.34 -4.26 -20.44
N SER A 577 22.03 -2.95 -20.40
CA SER A 577 21.45 -2.26 -19.25
C SER A 577 20.52 -1.14 -19.77
N PRO A 578 19.40 -1.54 -20.41
CA PRO A 578 18.54 -0.62 -21.15
C PRO A 578 17.78 0.35 -20.24
N ILE A 579 17.18 1.36 -20.84
CA ILE A 579 16.14 2.19 -20.25
C ILE A 579 14.88 1.34 -20.18
N THR A 580 14.32 1.16 -18.98
CA THR A 580 13.04 0.45 -18.84
C THR A 580 11.89 1.43 -19.02
N LEU A 581 11.02 1.16 -19.98
CA LEU A 581 9.70 1.76 -20.07
C LEU A 581 8.72 0.91 -19.26
N ASP A 582 8.29 1.44 -18.13
CA ASP A 582 7.33 0.81 -17.22
C ASP A 582 5.92 1.26 -17.60
N LEU A 583 5.16 0.35 -18.23
CA LEU A 583 3.92 0.68 -18.92
C LEU A 583 2.72 0.43 -18.00
N ASN A 584 1.99 1.51 -17.69
CA ASN A 584 0.83 1.47 -16.82
C ASN A 584 -0.43 1.85 -17.60
N SER A 585 -1.43 0.98 -17.61
CA SER A 585 -2.74 1.32 -18.17
C SER A 585 -3.70 1.82 -17.09
N LEU A 586 -4.39 2.91 -17.39
CA LEU A 586 -5.40 3.48 -16.52
C LEU A 586 -6.78 3.34 -17.17
N SER A 587 -7.76 3.05 -16.34
CA SER A 587 -9.18 3.14 -16.69
C SER A 587 -9.61 4.59 -16.92
N LEU A 588 -10.81 4.80 -17.47
CA LEU A 588 -11.37 6.14 -17.70
C LEU A 588 -11.54 6.97 -16.41
N THR A 589 -11.55 6.33 -15.24
CA THR A 589 -11.62 7.00 -13.93
C THR A 589 -10.22 7.32 -13.37
N GLY A 590 -9.14 7.04 -14.10
CA GLY A 590 -7.76 7.29 -13.68
C GLY A 590 -7.19 6.25 -12.72
N ALA A 591 -7.93 5.18 -12.39
CA ALA A 591 -7.42 4.08 -11.59
C ALA A 591 -6.67 3.07 -12.46
N PRO A 592 -5.66 2.34 -11.94
CA PRO A 592 -5.06 1.20 -12.62
C PRO A 592 -6.13 0.23 -13.12
N GLY A 593 -6.02 -0.17 -14.37
CA GLY A 593 -7.03 -1.03 -14.98
C GLY A 593 -6.99 -1.01 -16.50
N LEU A 594 -8.01 -1.62 -17.11
CA LEU A 594 -8.10 -1.73 -18.56
C LEU A 594 -8.14 -0.35 -19.23
N LEU A 595 -7.22 -0.12 -20.16
CA LEU A 595 -7.23 1.01 -21.07
C LEU A 595 -8.42 0.85 -22.03
N SER A 596 -9.36 1.78 -21.93
CA SER A 596 -10.57 1.76 -22.75
C SER A 596 -10.25 1.92 -24.23
N GLY A 597 -10.78 1.00 -25.04
CA GLY A 597 -10.64 1.03 -26.51
C GLY A 597 -9.34 0.45 -27.06
N PHE A 598 -8.46 -0.11 -26.21
CA PHE A 598 -7.29 -0.83 -26.68
C PHE A 598 -7.68 -2.19 -27.27
N ASP A 599 -7.20 -2.46 -28.49
CA ASP A 599 -7.39 -3.68 -29.26
C ASP A 599 -6.02 -4.21 -29.68
N ALA A 600 -5.68 -5.41 -29.21
CA ALA A 600 -4.38 -6.04 -29.46
C ALA A 600 -4.11 -6.32 -30.95
N ASN A 601 -5.12 -6.24 -31.82
CA ASN A 601 -4.99 -6.43 -33.26
C ASN A 601 -4.76 -5.12 -34.04
N GLN A 602 -4.66 -3.99 -33.34
CA GLN A 602 -4.42 -2.68 -33.94
C GLN A 602 -3.05 -2.14 -33.55
N SER A 603 -2.50 -1.29 -34.43
CA SER A 603 -1.26 -0.59 -34.15
C SER A 603 -1.52 0.75 -33.46
N TYR A 604 -0.69 1.08 -32.48
CA TYR A 604 -0.74 2.34 -31.75
C TYR A 604 0.61 3.03 -31.74
N SER A 605 0.61 4.36 -31.61
CA SER A 605 1.82 5.17 -31.48
C SER A 605 1.56 6.32 -30.51
N TRP A 606 2.37 6.42 -29.47
CA TRP A 606 2.27 7.43 -28.41
C TRP A 606 3.59 8.20 -28.30
N LEU A 607 3.56 9.48 -28.67
CA LEU A 607 4.68 10.40 -28.46
C LEU A 607 4.85 10.63 -26.95
N PHE A 608 5.94 10.12 -26.37
CA PHE A 608 6.20 10.22 -24.92
C PHE A 608 7.38 11.12 -24.58
N LEU A 609 8.27 11.37 -25.55
CA LEU A 609 9.36 12.34 -25.45
C LEU A 609 9.31 13.27 -26.66
N SER A 610 9.14 14.57 -26.43
CA SER A 610 9.26 15.63 -27.44
C SER A 610 10.62 16.29 -27.31
N ALA A 611 11.42 16.29 -28.38
CA ALA A 611 12.77 16.87 -28.38
C ALA A 611 13.22 17.22 -29.80
N GLY A 612 13.81 18.41 -29.98
CA GLY A 612 14.41 18.83 -31.26
C GLY A 612 15.87 18.41 -31.45
N ASN A 613 16.56 18.03 -30.37
CA ASN A 613 17.96 17.59 -30.39
C ASN A 613 18.09 16.28 -29.61
N ILE A 614 18.31 15.18 -30.33
CA ILE A 614 18.34 13.82 -29.80
C ILE A 614 19.70 13.19 -30.12
N ALA A 615 20.36 12.64 -29.12
CA ALA A 615 21.61 11.91 -29.26
C ALA A 615 21.51 10.49 -28.72
N GLY A 616 22.20 9.55 -29.38
CA GLY A 616 22.42 8.19 -28.86
C GLY A 616 21.24 7.24 -29.00
N PHE A 617 20.22 7.55 -29.81
CA PHE A 617 19.10 6.64 -30.03
C PHE A 617 19.52 5.33 -30.69
N SER A 618 19.03 4.24 -30.13
CA SER A 618 18.97 2.92 -30.73
C SER A 618 17.80 2.18 -30.07
N SER A 619 17.04 1.40 -30.83
CA SER A 619 15.85 0.72 -30.31
C SER A 619 16.17 -0.35 -29.27
N ASP A 620 17.38 -0.95 -29.34
CA ASP A 620 17.87 -1.97 -28.39
C ASP A 620 18.25 -1.40 -27.00
N LYS A 621 18.20 -0.08 -26.83
CA LYS A 621 18.40 0.59 -25.54
C LYS A 621 17.13 0.67 -24.70
N PHE A 622 16.02 0.08 -25.16
CA PHE A 622 14.74 0.10 -24.45
C PHE A 622 14.31 -1.33 -24.11
N SER A 623 13.87 -1.52 -22.86
CA SER A 623 13.12 -2.69 -22.41
C SER A 623 11.73 -2.24 -21.95
N PHE A 624 10.77 -3.16 -21.94
CA PHE A 624 9.39 -2.87 -21.58
C PHE A 624 8.99 -3.73 -20.39
N ASN A 625 8.51 -3.10 -19.32
CA ASN A 625 7.78 -3.77 -18.26
C ASN A 625 6.29 -3.55 -18.49
N THR A 626 5.52 -4.63 -18.65
CA THR A 626 4.08 -4.58 -18.94
C THR A 626 3.25 -5.13 -17.78
N THR A 627 3.84 -5.30 -16.61
CA THR A 627 3.18 -5.93 -15.45
C THR A 627 1.90 -5.19 -15.07
N ASP A 628 1.91 -3.86 -15.14
CA ASP A 628 0.79 -2.98 -14.82
C ASP A 628 0.02 -2.48 -16.06
N PHE A 629 0.27 -3.09 -17.23
CA PHE A 629 -0.54 -2.89 -18.43
C PHE A 629 -1.63 -3.98 -18.49
N ALA A 630 -2.83 -3.62 -18.03
CA ALA A 630 -3.90 -4.58 -17.75
C ALA A 630 -4.52 -5.24 -18.99
N ASN A 631 -4.43 -4.62 -20.17
CA ASN A 631 -5.00 -5.19 -21.39
C ASN A 631 -4.15 -6.35 -21.91
N SER A 632 -4.79 -7.40 -22.43
CA SER A 632 -4.08 -8.45 -23.16
C SER A 632 -3.39 -7.87 -24.38
N LEU A 633 -2.11 -8.24 -24.58
CA LEU A 633 -1.31 -7.81 -25.72
C LEU A 633 -1.45 -8.74 -26.94
N GLY A 634 -2.17 -9.86 -26.81
CA GLY A 634 -2.22 -10.90 -27.85
C GLY A 634 -0.81 -11.33 -28.26
N ASN A 635 -0.54 -11.33 -29.57
CA ASN A 635 0.80 -11.58 -30.13
C ASN A 635 1.59 -10.30 -30.40
N GLY A 636 1.08 -9.12 -30.03
CA GLY A 636 1.73 -7.85 -30.33
C GLY A 636 2.93 -7.54 -29.46
N ASN A 637 3.74 -6.58 -29.89
CA ASN A 637 4.94 -6.15 -29.18
C ASN A 637 5.07 -4.62 -29.12
N PHE A 638 5.77 -4.15 -28.09
CA PHE A 638 6.15 -2.75 -27.94
C PHE A 638 7.54 -2.49 -28.53
N PHE A 639 7.72 -1.30 -29.12
CA PHE A 639 9.02 -0.82 -29.61
C PHE A 639 9.06 0.71 -29.68
N VAL A 640 10.26 1.30 -29.60
CA VAL A 640 10.44 2.76 -29.68
C VAL A 640 10.96 3.16 -31.07
N THR A 641 10.40 4.24 -31.62
CA THR A 641 10.90 4.88 -32.84
C THR A 641 11.28 6.33 -32.57
N GLN A 642 12.30 6.80 -33.28
CA GLN A 642 12.68 8.21 -33.31
C GLN A 642 12.11 8.92 -34.54
N SER A 643 11.65 10.16 -34.36
CA SER A 643 11.42 11.14 -35.42
C SER A 643 12.27 12.40 -35.18
N ASN A 644 12.15 13.41 -36.06
CA ASN A 644 12.78 14.72 -35.86
C ASN A 644 12.20 15.51 -34.67
N THR A 645 11.05 15.10 -34.15
CA THR A 645 10.32 15.82 -33.11
C THR A 645 10.30 15.10 -31.77
N GLY A 646 10.87 13.88 -31.68
CA GLY A 646 10.83 13.11 -30.45
C GLY A 646 10.93 11.60 -30.61
N LEU A 647 10.56 10.90 -29.54
CA LEU A 647 10.44 9.43 -29.50
C LEU A 647 8.99 9.03 -29.25
N SER A 648 8.54 8.02 -29.99
CA SER A 648 7.23 7.41 -29.81
C SER A 648 7.35 5.98 -29.35
N LEU A 649 6.55 5.60 -28.35
CA LEU A 649 6.27 4.21 -28.01
C LEU A 649 5.24 3.69 -29.02
N ASN A 650 5.53 2.56 -29.65
CA ASN A 650 4.61 1.94 -30.60
C ASN A 650 4.22 0.56 -30.09
N PHE A 651 2.99 0.16 -30.41
CA PHE A 651 2.52 -1.21 -30.30
C PHE A 651 2.09 -1.68 -31.69
N ALA A 652 2.47 -2.90 -32.07
CA ALA A 652 1.99 -3.51 -33.30
C ALA A 652 1.68 -5.00 -33.07
N PRO A 653 0.58 -5.54 -33.64
CA PRO A 653 0.34 -6.97 -33.67
C PRO A 653 1.40 -7.67 -34.52
N VAL A 654 1.85 -8.86 -34.10
CA VAL A 654 2.59 -9.74 -35.00
C VAL A 654 1.63 -10.26 -36.07
N PRO A 655 1.92 -10.06 -37.37
CA PRO A 655 1.06 -10.58 -38.42
C PRO A 655 0.99 -12.10 -38.32
N GLU A 656 -0.21 -12.66 -38.21
CA GLU A 656 -0.38 -14.07 -38.48
C GLU A 656 0.03 -14.31 -39.94
N PRO A 657 0.90 -15.29 -40.25
CA PRO A 657 1.11 -15.67 -41.64
C PRO A 657 -0.25 -16.14 -42.16
N GLY A 658 -0.89 -15.31 -43.01
CA GLY A 658 -2.28 -15.50 -43.38
C GLY A 658 -2.54 -16.95 -43.76
N THR A 659 -3.58 -17.57 -43.19
CA THR A 659 -3.91 -18.99 -43.38
C THR A 659 -3.91 -19.39 -44.86
N TYR A 660 -4.29 -18.47 -45.76
CA TYR A 660 -4.26 -18.64 -47.21
C TYR A 660 -2.84 -18.81 -47.80
N LEU A 661 -1.83 -18.18 -47.22
CA LEU A 661 -0.43 -18.34 -47.64
C LEU A 661 0.10 -19.72 -47.24
N LEU A 662 -0.21 -20.19 -46.02
CA LEU A 662 0.11 -21.56 -45.59
C LEU A 662 -0.69 -22.60 -46.39
N PHE A 663 -1.96 -22.34 -46.71
CA PHE A 663 -2.77 -23.21 -47.56
C PHE A 663 -2.24 -23.24 -49.00
N ALA A 664 -1.82 -22.11 -49.57
CA ALA A 664 -1.27 -22.03 -50.91
C ALA A 664 0.09 -22.75 -51.02
N VAL A 665 0.96 -22.60 -50.01
CA VAL A 665 2.21 -23.35 -49.93
C VAL A 665 1.95 -24.84 -49.73
N GLY A 666 1.01 -25.21 -48.84
CA GLY A 666 0.59 -26.60 -48.62
C GLY A 666 0.04 -27.26 -49.88
N LEU A 667 -0.86 -26.58 -50.60
CA LEU A 667 -1.40 -27.04 -51.89
C LEU A 667 -0.32 -27.11 -52.97
N GLY A 668 0.62 -26.16 -53.00
CA GLY A 668 1.77 -26.19 -53.91
C GLY A 668 2.67 -27.40 -53.68
N VAL A 669 2.95 -27.73 -52.41
CA VAL A 669 3.74 -28.92 -52.04
C VAL A 669 3.00 -30.21 -52.40
N VAL A 670 1.68 -30.30 -52.13
CA VAL A 670 0.85 -31.45 -52.52
C VAL A 670 0.82 -31.62 -54.04
N ALA A 671 0.69 -30.52 -54.80
CA ALA A 671 0.72 -30.56 -56.26
C ALA A 671 2.08 -31.04 -56.80
N ILE A 672 3.20 -30.60 -56.21
CA ILE A 672 4.56 -31.06 -56.59
C ILE A 672 4.76 -32.55 -56.26
N LEU A 673 4.30 -33.00 -55.10
CA LEU A 673 4.38 -34.41 -54.70
C LEU A 673 3.52 -35.30 -55.61
N GLU A 674 2.33 -34.85 -55.98
CA GLU A 674 1.44 -35.60 -56.89
C GLU A 674 1.96 -35.62 -58.33
N LEU A 675 2.56 -34.52 -58.81
CA LEU A 675 3.26 -34.49 -60.09
C LEU A 675 4.49 -35.43 -60.13
N ARG A 676 5.20 -35.59 -59.00
CA ARG A 676 6.28 -36.58 -58.87
C ARG A 676 5.75 -38.01 -58.81
N ARG A 677 4.61 -38.25 -58.15
CA ARG A 677 3.97 -39.58 -58.08
C ARG A 677 3.51 -40.07 -59.45
N ARG A 678 3.02 -39.18 -60.31
CA ARG A 678 2.57 -39.50 -61.69
C ARG A 678 3.71 -39.68 -62.71
N LYS A 679 4.96 -39.39 -62.34
CA LYS A 679 6.15 -39.55 -63.18
C LYS A 679 6.98 -40.81 -62.85
N LYS A 680 6.50 -41.65 -61.94
CA LYS A 680 6.91 -43.05 -61.77
C LYS A 680 5.77 -43.92 -62.27
#